data_AF-A0A021VRA5-F1
#
_entry.id   AF-A0A021VRA5-F1
#
_cell.length_a   1.000
_cell.length_b   1.000
_cell.length_c   1.000
_cell.angle_alpha   90.00
_cell.angle_beta   90.00
_cell.angle_gamma   90.00
#
_symmetry.space_group_name_H-M   'P 1'
#
loop_
_entity.id
_entity.type
_entity.pdbx_description
1 polymer ?
#
loop_
_entity_poly.entity_id
_entity_poly.type
_entity_poly.pdbx_seq_one_letter_code
_entity_poly.pdbx_strand_id
1 'polypeptide(L)'
;MRFGVAPAALPATGLAGLDPAWSRLVAVPETPLAGEQGWGSETHAEADDDALGTPSERRVPPTPVDGGDRLDPLRRAPRPERTWHVLDTGGCLAELGVEPVGTLLCVHGNPTWSYLWRDLLASTLRQAAHGGPAWRVVAVDQLEMGFSERTGEVRTLRRRVRDLGDLTDALGLDGPVVTVGHDWGGVVSLGWAVDHRDLLSGVVLHNTAVHHPADEPIPAPLRAALRVLGPSTVTTPAFLETTLALARPPLSPEVRDAFRAPYATADRRGGIGGFVADIPASPDHPSSAELDRVAEGVRRLDVPALLLWGPRDPVFGDRYLDDLIDRLPRADVHRFEGASHLLAEDVDHAGATLTWLGARHDAVVRPQPMAFGEQPIGQADGEPVGRPAHDAGAQPAVGGHVSEGAGGASGHPDLVSPRADVDALAGVTAVRARSWSAPGQRPPLWQRLDDLADSTATALVEMAPPGSGPALRGLADGVAQRLGRHGTQGAAGLTPRTVSWRLLSRRVREIAAGLHAVGVRHGDRVSLLVPPGADLTAVLYACLRIGAVVVVADAGLGVRGLTRAVRGAQPDHVIGAVKGLAAARTLGWPGTRISTTPLSAAAATALGVELCLADVVDLGRVTELPPEPAPDDVAAILFTSGSTGPAKGVVYRHEQLAAVRDVLAARYGLGVGDGLVAGFAPFALLGPALGCLSVTPDMDVTAPRTLTARAVAAAVRAADDAPEA
;
A
#
# COMPACT_ATOMS: atom_id res chain seq x y z
N MET A 1 -27.34 -10.75 37.43
CA MET A 1 -27.87 -11.11 36.10
C MET A 1 -28.30 -9.83 35.41
N ARG A 2 -27.60 -9.39 34.36
CA ARG A 2 -28.13 -8.36 33.46
C ARG A 2 -29.08 -9.09 32.52
N PHE A 3 -30.36 -8.79 32.56
CA PHE A 3 -31.34 -9.36 31.63
C PHE A 3 -31.03 -8.83 30.22
N GLY A 4 -31.06 -9.71 29.22
CA GLY A 4 -30.87 -9.30 27.82
C GLY A 4 -31.93 -8.31 27.36
N VAL A 5 -31.60 -7.46 26.39
CA VAL A 5 -32.52 -6.54 25.73
C VAL A 5 -32.79 -7.06 24.32
N ALA A 6 -34.06 -7.23 23.98
CA ALA A 6 -34.51 -7.62 22.65
C ALA A 6 -33.94 -6.70 21.54
N PRO A 7 -33.85 -7.19 20.29
CA PRO A 7 -33.52 -6.35 19.14
C PRO A 7 -34.47 -5.16 19.05
N ALA A 8 -33.96 -4.03 18.58
CA ALA A 8 -34.75 -2.83 18.40
C ALA A 8 -35.24 -2.75 16.93
N ALA A 9 -36.39 -2.12 16.71
CA ALA A 9 -36.82 -1.77 15.36
C ALA A 9 -36.14 -0.47 14.91
N LEU A 10 -35.92 -0.32 13.60
CA LEU A 10 -35.48 0.96 13.04
C LEU A 10 -36.49 2.08 13.39
N PRO A 11 -36.04 3.35 13.53
CA PRO A 11 -36.95 4.46 13.77
C PRO A 11 -38.00 4.58 12.67
N ALA A 12 -39.26 4.78 13.05
CA ALA A 12 -40.38 4.93 12.11
C ALA A 12 -40.22 6.16 11.20
N THR A 13 -39.42 7.15 11.61
CA THR A 13 -39.08 8.35 10.82
C THR A 13 -38.07 8.09 9.70
N GLY A 14 -37.54 6.87 9.59
CA GLY A 14 -36.44 6.54 8.69
C GLY A 14 -35.09 7.07 9.18
N LEU A 15 -34.03 6.70 8.46
CA LEU A 15 -32.65 7.12 8.71
C LEU A 15 -32.04 7.64 7.39
N ALA A 16 -31.22 8.68 7.47
CA ALA A 16 -30.67 9.32 6.27
C ALA A 16 -29.88 8.34 5.40
N GLY A 17 -30.23 8.23 4.11
CA GLY A 17 -29.52 7.35 3.17
C GLY A 17 -29.70 5.85 3.41
N LEU A 18 -30.59 5.44 4.32
CA LEU A 18 -30.93 4.03 4.53
C LEU A 18 -32.35 3.76 4.05
N ASP A 19 -32.49 2.81 3.14
CA ASP A 19 -33.79 2.30 2.71
C ASP A 19 -34.27 1.23 3.72
N PRO A 20 -35.45 1.39 4.34
CA PRO A 20 -36.02 0.38 5.23
C PRO A 20 -36.21 -1.00 4.57
N ALA A 21 -36.33 -1.08 3.24
CA ALA A 21 -36.47 -2.34 2.53
C ALA A 21 -35.26 -3.27 2.67
N TRP A 22 -34.08 -2.72 2.99
CA TRP A 22 -32.87 -3.52 3.23
C TRP A 22 -32.92 -4.20 4.61
N SER A 23 -33.68 -3.67 5.55
CA SER A 23 -33.62 -4.06 6.96
C SER A 23 -34.42 -5.33 7.27
N ARG A 24 -33.78 -6.31 7.92
CA ARG A 24 -34.43 -7.55 8.38
C ARG A 24 -33.87 -8.02 9.71
N LEU A 25 -34.70 -8.76 10.46
CA LEU A 25 -34.27 -9.51 11.64
C LEU A 25 -34.09 -10.99 11.27
N VAL A 26 -33.04 -11.61 11.77
CA VAL A 26 -32.69 -13.01 11.51
C VAL A 26 -32.50 -13.72 12.85
N ALA A 27 -33.25 -14.80 13.04
CA ALA A 27 -33.10 -15.69 14.18
C ALA A 27 -32.01 -16.72 13.88
N VAL A 28 -30.98 -16.78 14.73
CA VAL A 28 -29.76 -17.57 14.50
C VAL A 28 -29.52 -18.49 15.70
N PRO A 29 -29.52 -19.81 15.51
CA PRO A 29 -29.14 -20.75 16.57
C PRO A 29 -27.67 -20.57 16.94
N GLU A 30 -27.41 -20.36 18.23
CA GLU A 30 -26.06 -20.15 18.73
C GLU A 30 -25.30 -21.47 18.90
N THR A 31 -24.13 -21.59 18.29
CA THR A 31 -23.26 -22.76 18.46
C THR A 31 -22.32 -22.57 19.66
N PRO A 32 -22.30 -23.50 20.64
CA PRO A 32 -21.37 -23.43 21.77
C PRO A 32 -19.90 -23.49 21.34
N LEU A 33 -19.01 -22.81 22.06
CA LEU A 33 -17.58 -22.91 21.77
C LEU A 33 -17.01 -24.25 22.27
N ALA A 34 -16.10 -24.85 21.51
CA ALA A 34 -15.40 -26.06 21.92
C ALA A 34 -14.62 -25.82 23.23
N GLY A 35 -15.00 -26.56 24.29
CA GLY A 35 -14.52 -26.38 25.67
C GLY A 35 -15.61 -25.98 26.67
N GLU A 36 -16.79 -25.51 26.21
CA GLU A 36 -17.92 -25.15 27.07
C GLU A 36 -18.90 -26.30 27.33
N GLN A 37 -18.71 -27.46 26.67
CA GLN A 37 -19.45 -28.68 26.99
C GLN A 37 -18.86 -29.30 28.25
N GLY A 38 -19.24 -28.75 29.41
CA GLY A 38 -19.01 -29.39 30.69
C GLY A 38 -19.65 -30.77 30.67
N TRP A 39 -18.83 -31.81 30.83
CA TRP A 39 -19.29 -33.07 31.39
C TRP A 39 -20.05 -32.73 32.67
N GLY A 40 -21.32 -33.12 32.75
CA GLY A 40 -22.14 -32.91 33.92
C GLY A 40 -21.41 -33.44 35.15
N SER A 41 -21.18 -32.57 36.13
CA SER A 41 -20.66 -32.95 37.42
C SER A 41 -21.70 -33.84 38.12
N GLU A 42 -21.61 -35.15 37.93
CA GLU A 42 -22.12 -36.08 38.93
C GLU A 42 -21.29 -35.88 40.20
N THR A 43 -21.98 -35.50 41.25
CA THR A 43 -21.50 -35.49 42.62
C THR A 43 -20.97 -36.88 42.97
N HIS A 44 -19.66 -37.02 43.15
CA HIS A 44 -19.10 -38.11 43.94
C HIS A 44 -18.41 -37.53 45.17
N ALA A 45 -19.00 -37.89 46.31
CA ALA A 45 -18.47 -37.73 47.64
C ALA A 45 -17.16 -38.51 47.82
N GLU A 46 -16.39 -38.03 48.78
CA GLU A 46 -15.13 -38.57 49.32
C GLU A 46 -15.08 -40.09 49.46
N ALA A 47 -13.94 -40.70 49.08
CA ALA A 47 -13.28 -41.77 49.81
C ALA A 47 -11.83 -41.95 49.35
N ASP A 48 -10.95 -42.17 50.33
CA ASP A 48 -9.49 -42.29 50.32
C ASP A 48 -8.89 -43.47 49.53
N ASP A 49 -7.58 -43.31 49.30
CA ASP A 49 -6.47 -44.29 49.39
C ASP A 49 -6.09 -45.24 48.23
N ASP A 50 -4.84 -45.01 47.80
CA ASP A 50 -3.72 -45.96 47.59
C ASP A 50 -3.60 -46.93 46.39
N ALA A 51 -2.34 -46.95 45.92
CA ALA A 51 -1.57 -48.03 45.27
C ALA A 51 -1.67 -48.32 43.74
N LEU A 52 -0.56 -47.98 43.06
CA LEU A 52 0.30 -48.82 42.18
C LEU A 52 -0.33 -49.81 41.17
N GLY A 53 0.01 -49.65 39.88
CA GLY A 53 -0.02 -50.77 38.91
C GLY A 53 -0.01 -50.39 37.43
N THR A 54 1.00 -50.85 36.71
CA THR A 54 1.34 -50.67 35.28
C THR A 54 0.37 -51.30 34.25
N PRO A 55 0.52 -51.01 32.93
CA PRO A 55 -0.56 -51.04 31.93
C PRO A 55 -0.61 -52.35 31.12
N SER A 56 -1.80 -52.73 30.62
CA SER A 56 -1.88 -53.70 29.52
C SER A 56 -3.04 -53.45 28.54
N GLU A 57 -2.63 -53.28 27.29
CA GLU A 57 -3.18 -53.89 26.07
C GLU A 57 -4.58 -53.51 25.56
N ARG A 58 -4.51 -53.01 24.32
CA ARG A 58 -5.58 -52.79 23.36
C ARG A 58 -6.40 -54.07 23.11
N ARG A 59 -7.72 -53.94 23.07
CA ARG A 59 -8.57 -54.74 22.16
C ARG A 59 -9.71 -53.89 21.61
N VAL A 60 -9.68 -53.72 20.29
CA VAL A 60 -10.82 -53.27 19.47
C VAL A 60 -11.88 -54.37 19.51
N PRO A 61 -13.17 -54.06 19.76
CA PRO A 61 -14.26 -54.99 19.48
C PRO A 61 -14.98 -54.65 18.16
N PRO A 62 -15.62 -55.65 17.52
CA PRO A 62 -16.18 -55.56 16.19
C PRO A 62 -17.61 -54.99 16.20
N THR A 63 -18.04 -54.42 15.08
CA THR A 63 -19.46 -54.29 14.70
C THR A 63 -19.87 -55.52 13.86
N PRO A 64 -21.16 -55.75 13.54
CA PRO A 64 -22.44 -55.35 14.17
C PRO A 64 -23.47 -56.51 14.23
N VAL A 65 -24.56 -56.43 15.01
CA VAL A 65 -25.91 -56.84 14.54
C VAL A 65 -27.06 -56.23 15.37
N ASP A 66 -28.16 -56.07 14.66
CA ASP A 66 -29.43 -55.36 14.87
C ASP A 66 -30.34 -55.88 16.01
N GLY A 67 -31.17 -54.99 16.57
CA GLY A 67 -32.38 -55.35 17.31
C GLY A 67 -32.69 -54.57 18.60
N GLY A 68 -33.67 -53.67 18.53
CA GLY A 68 -34.65 -53.48 19.62
C GLY A 68 -34.41 -52.34 20.63
N ASP A 69 -34.90 -51.15 20.26
CA ASP A 69 -35.66 -50.20 21.09
C ASP A 69 -35.24 -50.00 22.57
N ARG A 70 -34.54 -48.87 22.80
CA ARG A 70 -34.52 -47.98 23.99
C ARG A 70 -33.09 -47.52 24.29
N LEU A 71 -32.81 -46.26 23.97
CA LEU A 71 -32.37 -45.24 24.92
C LEU A 71 -32.32 -43.89 24.19
N ASP A 72 -33.15 -42.97 24.68
CA ASP A 72 -33.29 -41.56 24.34
C ASP A 72 -31.92 -40.87 24.18
N PRO A 73 -31.57 -40.33 23.00
CA PRO A 73 -30.35 -39.53 22.88
C PRO A 73 -30.64 -38.21 23.58
N LEU A 74 -30.17 -38.11 24.83
CA LEU A 74 -29.91 -36.89 25.58
C LEU A 74 -30.48 -35.64 24.88
N ARG A 75 -31.69 -35.23 25.26
CA ARG A 75 -32.25 -33.92 24.90
C ARG A 75 -31.16 -32.88 25.07
N ARG A 76 -30.48 -32.52 23.97
CA ARG A 76 -29.62 -31.33 23.93
C ARG A 76 -30.54 -30.20 24.35
N ALA A 77 -30.18 -29.49 25.42
CA ALA A 77 -30.88 -28.28 25.79
C ALA A 77 -31.03 -27.42 24.52
N PRO A 78 -32.21 -26.82 24.26
CA PRO A 78 -32.40 -26.00 23.08
C PRO A 78 -31.29 -24.94 23.05
N ARG A 79 -30.57 -24.87 21.92
CA ARG A 79 -29.54 -23.85 21.73
C ARG A 79 -30.22 -22.48 21.86
N PRO A 80 -29.64 -21.51 22.58
CA PRO A 80 -30.22 -20.19 22.62
C PRO A 80 -30.26 -19.64 21.20
N GLU A 81 -31.44 -19.21 20.76
CA GLU A 81 -31.61 -18.54 19.49
C GLU A 81 -31.36 -17.04 19.70
N ARG A 82 -30.51 -16.45 18.86
CA ARG A 82 -30.12 -15.04 18.93
C ARG A 82 -30.72 -14.27 17.77
N THR A 83 -31.21 -13.06 18.05
CA THR A 83 -31.78 -12.22 16.98
C THR A 83 -30.79 -11.17 16.49
N TRP A 84 -30.43 -11.28 15.22
CA TRP A 84 -29.57 -10.34 14.52
C TRP A 84 -30.39 -9.36 13.70
N HIS A 85 -29.93 -8.13 13.64
CA HIS A 85 -30.32 -7.18 12.61
C HIS A 85 -29.28 -7.21 11.48
N VAL A 86 -29.75 -7.23 10.23
CA VAL A 86 -28.90 -7.12 9.05
C VAL A 86 -29.58 -6.21 8.02
N LEU A 87 -28.75 -5.53 7.23
CA LEU A 87 -29.16 -4.90 5.98
C LEU A 87 -28.80 -5.85 4.83
N ASP A 88 -29.78 -6.23 4.02
CA ASP A 88 -29.66 -7.22 2.96
C ASP A 88 -30.34 -6.72 1.69
N THR A 89 -29.57 -6.61 0.62
CA THR A 89 -30.04 -6.15 -0.70
C THR A 89 -30.64 -7.26 -1.56
N GLY A 90 -30.62 -8.52 -1.10
CA GLY A 90 -31.09 -9.67 -1.88
C GLY A 90 -32.55 -9.57 -2.32
N GLY A 91 -33.43 -9.05 -1.47
CA GLY A 91 -34.84 -8.81 -1.83
C GLY A 91 -34.99 -7.80 -2.96
N CYS A 92 -34.23 -6.69 -2.90
CA CYS A 92 -34.24 -5.66 -3.94
C CYS A 92 -33.68 -6.19 -5.28
N LEU A 93 -32.64 -7.03 -5.24
CA LEU A 93 -32.09 -7.65 -6.45
C LEU A 93 -33.09 -8.63 -7.09
N ALA A 94 -33.82 -9.39 -6.26
CA ALA A 94 -34.88 -10.27 -6.74
C ALA A 94 -36.04 -9.49 -7.38
N GLU A 95 -36.43 -8.34 -6.82
CA GLU A 95 -37.43 -7.44 -7.42
C GLU A 95 -36.98 -6.85 -8.76
N LEU A 96 -35.67 -6.58 -8.91
CA LEU A 96 -35.06 -6.18 -10.18
C LEU A 96 -34.94 -7.33 -11.19
N GLY A 97 -35.15 -8.58 -10.77
CA GLY A 97 -34.99 -9.77 -11.61
C GLY A 97 -33.53 -10.03 -12.01
N VAL A 98 -32.57 -9.60 -11.19
CA VAL A 98 -31.13 -9.74 -11.47
C VAL A 98 -30.51 -10.72 -10.49
N GLU A 99 -29.86 -11.75 -11.01
CA GLU A 99 -29.14 -12.73 -10.18
C GLU A 99 -27.82 -12.13 -9.67
N PRO A 100 -27.51 -12.22 -8.37
CA PRO A 100 -26.23 -11.74 -7.86
C PRO A 100 -25.04 -12.55 -8.38
N VAL A 101 -23.94 -11.88 -8.72
CA VAL A 101 -22.66 -12.54 -9.09
C VAL A 101 -21.88 -13.04 -7.88
N GLY A 102 -22.27 -12.63 -6.68
CA GLY A 102 -21.63 -12.95 -5.42
C GLY A 102 -22.16 -12.08 -4.27
N THR A 103 -21.65 -12.32 -3.06
CA THR A 103 -22.09 -11.61 -1.85
C THR A 103 -20.95 -10.78 -1.22
N LEU A 104 -21.22 -9.50 -0.89
CA LEU A 104 -20.37 -8.66 -0.05
C LEU A 104 -20.83 -8.78 1.41
N LEU A 105 -20.07 -9.48 2.25
CA LEU A 105 -20.34 -9.63 3.68
C LEU A 105 -19.67 -8.48 4.46
N CYS A 106 -20.46 -7.48 4.85
CA CYS A 106 -19.95 -6.25 5.45
C CYS A 106 -20.06 -6.27 6.98
N VAL A 107 -18.93 -6.10 7.67
CA VAL A 107 -18.81 -6.18 9.13
C VAL A 107 -18.23 -4.88 9.66
N HIS A 108 -19.03 -4.15 10.43
CA HIS A 108 -18.65 -2.88 11.06
C HIS A 108 -17.79 -3.10 12.33
N GLY A 109 -17.27 -2.02 12.92
CA GLY A 109 -16.55 -2.04 14.20
C GLY A 109 -17.21 -1.22 15.31
N ASN A 110 -16.43 -0.80 16.30
CA ASN A 110 -16.90 -0.11 17.49
C ASN A 110 -16.75 1.42 17.35
N PRO A 111 -17.77 2.26 17.64
CA PRO A 111 -19.15 1.96 18.05
C PRO A 111 -20.16 2.12 16.91
N THR A 112 -19.80 1.70 15.69
CA THR A 112 -20.68 1.82 14.52
C THR A 112 -21.70 0.67 14.46
N TRP A 113 -22.42 0.56 13.34
CA TRP A 113 -23.34 -0.55 13.02
C TRP A 113 -23.45 -0.66 11.48
N SER A 114 -24.26 -1.58 10.94
CA SER A 114 -24.38 -1.87 9.50
C SER A 114 -24.63 -0.63 8.62
N TYR A 115 -25.24 0.42 9.18
CA TYR A 115 -25.43 1.74 8.54
C TYR A 115 -24.15 2.37 7.97
N LEU A 116 -22.97 2.01 8.50
CA LEU A 116 -21.66 2.42 7.96
C LEU A 116 -21.52 2.07 6.47
N TRP A 117 -22.20 1.01 6.01
CA TRP A 117 -22.06 0.47 4.67
C TRP A 117 -23.16 0.93 3.70
N ARG A 118 -24.08 1.81 4.12
CA ARG A 118 -25.27 2.21 3.35
C ARG A 118 -24.97 2.69 1.92
N ASP A 119 -23.84 3.38 1.72
CA ASP A 119 -23.45 3.88 0.41
C ASP A 119 -22.98 2.75 -0.53
N LEU A 120 -22.42 1.67 0.02
CA LEU A 120 -22.09 0.46 -0.74
C LEU A 120 -23.37 -0.32 -1.12
N LEU A 121 -24.35 -0.43 -0.21
CA LEU A 121 -25.67 -1.00 -0.53
C LEU A 121 -26.33 -0.21 -1.67
N ALA A 122 -26.39 1.12 -1.55
CA ALA A 122 -27.00 1.96 -2.57
C ALA A 122 -26.25 1.90 -3.91
N SER A 123 -24.92 1.87 -3.89
CA SER A 123 -24.10 1.86 -5.10
C SER A 123 -24.18 0.54 -5.86
N THR A 124 -24.19 -0.59 -5.15
CA THR A 124 -24.35 -1.93 -5.77
C THR A 124 -25.72 -2.08 -6.43
N LEU A 125 -26.79 -1.64 -5.76
CA LEU A 125 -28.14 -1.62 -6.34
C LEU A 125 -28.25 -0.70 -7.55
N ARG A 126 -27.65 0.51 -7.49
CA ARG A 126 -27.58 1.40 -8.66
C ARG A 126 -26.84 0.74 -9.82
N GLN A 127 -25.71 0.08 -9.58
CA GLN A 127 -24.95 -0.60 -10.62
C GLN A 127 -25.78 -1.72 -11.27
N ALA A 128 -26.47 -2.53 -10.47
CA ALA A 128 -27.36 -3.58 -10.96
C ALA A 128 -28.52 -3.03 -11.81
N ALA A 129 -29.17 -1.96 -11.36
CA ALA A 129 -30.27 -1.32 -12.10
C ALA A 129 -29.83 -0.74 -13.47
N HIS A 130 -28.54 -0.45 -13.65
CA HIS A 130 -27.96 0.01 -14.92
C HIS A 130 -27.34 -1.13 -15.75
N GLY A 131 -27.60 -2.39 -15.39
CA GLY A 131 -27.13 -3.57 -16.12
C GLY A 131 -25.66 -3.95 -15.87
N GLY A 132 -25.03 -3.41 -14.83
CA GLY A 132 -23.71 -3.85 -14.38
C GLY A 132 -23.77 -5.11 -13.51
N PRO A 133 -22.61 -5.68 -13.11
CA PRO A 133 -22.55 -6.80 -12.17
C PRO A 133 -23.31 -6.51 -10.87
N ALA A 134 -24.23 -7.40 -10.52
CA ALA A 134 -25.07 -7.26 -9.32
C ALA A 134 -24.41 -7.97 -8.13
N TRP A 135 -23.92 -7.21 -7.16
CA TRP A 135 -23.41 -7.78 -5.90
C TRP A 135 -24.48 -7.69 -4.83
N ARG A 136 -24.81 -8.82 -4.19
CA ARG A 136 -25.66 -8.82 -2.98
C ARG A 136 -24.82 -8.31 -1.81
N VAL A 137 -25.24 -7.24 -1.18
CA VAL A 137 -24.64 -6.77 0.07
C VAL A 137 -25.43 -7.30 1.26
N VAL A 138 -24.74 -7.92 2.21
CA VAL A 138 -25.22 -8.30 3.55
C VAL A 138 -24.36 -7.57 4.57
N ALA A 139 -24.89 -6.49 5.16
CA ALA A 139 -24.23 -5.73 6.22
C ALA A 139 -24.83 -6.07 7.58
N VAL A 140 -24.01 -6.57 8.50
CA VAL A 140 -24.49 -7.14 9.76
C VAL A 140 -24.43 -6.12 10.88
N ASP A 141 -25.38 -6.13 11.81
CA ASP A 141 -25.18 -5.56 13.14
C ASP A 141 -24.66 -6.66 14.05
N GLN A 142 -23.40 -6.56 14.50
CA GLN A 142 -22.86 -7.56 15.42
C GLN A 142 -23.73 -7.65 16.69
N LEU A 143 -23.89 -8.85 17.27
CA LEU A 143 -24.54 -8.98 18.57
C LEU A 143 -23.90 -8.03 19.60
N GLU A 144 -24.75 -7.47 20.47
CA GLU A 144 -24.45 -6.33 21.36
C GLU A 144 -24.38 -4.94 20.71
N MET A 145 -24.40 -4.84 19.37
CA MET A 145 -24.28 -3.58 18.62
C MET A 145 -25.53 -3.30 17.78
N GLY A 146 -25.65 -2.06 17.29
CA GLY A 146 -26.73 -1.68 16.38
C GLY A 146 -28.12 -2.05 16.91
N PHE A 147 -28.97 -2.56 16.03
CA PHE A 147 -30.33 -3.01 16.31
C PHE A 147 -30.43 -4.50 16.68
N SER A 148 -29.32 -5.25 16.61
CA SER A 148 -29.22 -6.63 17.11
C SER A 148 -29.50 -6.75 18.61
N GLU A 149 -29.76 -7.98 19.06
CA GLU A 149 -29.98 -8.33 20.47
C GLU A 149 -28.81 -7.87 21.38
N ARG A 150 -29.15 -7.46 22.61
CA ARG A 150 -28.20 -7.38 23.73
C ARG A 150 -28.39 -8.61 24.59
N THR A 151 -27.49 -9.57 24.53
CA THR A 151 -27.66 -10.84 25.25
C THR A 151 -27.35 -10.72 26.75
N GLY A 152 -26.58 -9.70 27.14
CA GLY A 152 -26.06 -9.56 28.50
C GLY A 152 -24.79 -10.39 28.80
N GLU A 153 -24.24 -11.06 27.79
CA GLU A 153 -23.04 -11.90 27.87
C GLU A 153 -21.79 -11.17 27.37
N VAL A 154 -20.62 -11.59 27.87
CA VAL A 154 -19.33 -11.11 27.36
C VAL A 154 -18.99 -11.88 26.09
N ARG A 155 -18.81 -11.16 24.99
CA ARG A 155 -18.40 -11.72 23.69
C ARG A 155 -16.93 -11.41 23.39
N THR A 156 -16.09 -12.43 23.54
CA THR A 156 -14.69 -12.40 23.10
C THR A 156 -14.58 -12.44 21.58
N LEU A 157 -13.41 -12.12 21.03
CA LEU A 157 -13.13 -12.19 19.59
C LEU A 157 -13.50 -13.55 19.01
N ARG A 158 -13.11 -14.64 19.67
CA ARG A 158 -13.43 -16.01 19.23
C ARG A 158 -14.93 -16.24 19.13
N ARG A 159 -15.67 -15.73 20.12
CA ARG A 159 -17.13 -15.83 20.10
C ARG A 159 -17.73 -15.02 18.95
N ARG A 160 -17.22 -13.82 18.68
CA ARG A 160 -17.69 -12.96 17.57
C ARG A 160 -17.45 -13.57 16.19
N VAL A 161 -16.29 -14.22 16.00
CA VAL A 161 -15.99 -14.95 14.77
C VAL A 161 -16.98 -16.11 14.59
N ARG A 162 -17.24 -16.89 15.64
CA ARG A 162 -18.21 -17.99 15.58
C ARG A 162 -19.64 -17.49 15.33
N ASP A 163 -20.02 -16.42 16.01
CA ASP A 163 -21.32 -15.74 15.87
C ASP A 163 -21.58 -15.30 14.42
N LEU A 164 -20.56 -14.75 13.75
CA LEU A 164 -20.64 -14.41 12.33
C LEU A 164 -20.81 -15.66 11.44
N GLY A 165 -20.11 -16.75 11.75
CA GLY A 165 -20.29 -18.04 11.07
C GLY A 165 -21.71 -18.60 11.21
N ASP A 166 -22.25 -18.63 12.43
CA ASP A 166 -23.62 -19.07 12.68
C ASP A 166 -24.64 -18.23 11.90
N LEU A 167 -24.42 -16.92 11.78
CA LEU A 167 -25.28 -16.04 10.97
C LEU A 167 -25.16 -16.37 9.47
N THR A 168 -23.96 -16.54 8.93
CA THR A 168 -23.79 -16.86 7.50
C THR A 168 -24.39 -18.22 7.13
N ASP A 169 -24.31 -19.20 8.04
CA ASP A 169 -24.97 -20.50 7.91
C ASP A 169 -26.50 -20.32 7.86
N ALA A 170 -27.06 -19.53 8.79
CA ALA A 170 -28.50 -19.26 8.85
C ALA A 170 -29.01 -18.46 7.64
N LEU A 171 -28.15 -17.66 7.01
CA LEU A 171 -28.45 -16.93 5.78
C LEU A 171 -28.33 -17.79 4.51
N GLY A 172 -27.74 -18.99 4.61
CA GLY A 172 -27.47 -19.87 3.46
C GLY A 172 -26.52 -19.24 2.46
N LEU A 173 -25.39 -18.69 2.92
CA LEU A 173 -24.39 -18.14 1.99
C LEU A 173 -23.57 -19.27 1.37
N ASP A 174 -23.77 -19.51 0.08
CA ASP A 174 -23.12 -20.62 -0.66
C ASP A 174 -21.89 -20.18 -1.48
N GLY A 175 -21.48 -18.91 -1.37
CA GLY A 175 -20.38 -18.33 -2.15
C GLY A 175 -20.76 -17.95 -3.60
N PRO A 176 -19.89 -17.21 -4.31
CA PRO A 176 -18.65 -16.59 -3.82
C PRO A 176 -18.90 -15.42 -2.86
N VAL A 177 -18.14 -15.34 -1.76
CA VAL A 177 -18.24 -14.27 -0.74
C VAL A 177 -16.99 -13.40 -0.70
N VAL A 178 -17.18 -12.09 -0.79
CA VAL A 178 -16.16 -11.08 -0.50
C VAL A 178 -16.43 -10.48 0.87
N THR A 179 -15.49 -10.60 1.81
CA THR A 179 -15.63 -9.96 3.11
C THR A 179 -15.26 -8.48 3.03
N VAL A 180 -16.03 -7.60 3.68
CA VAL A 180 -15.74 -6.17 3.81
C VAL A 180 -15.70 -5.80 5.30
N GLY A 181 -14.55 -5.40 5.83
CA GLY A 181 -14.35 -5.22 7.27
C GLY A 181 -13.75 -3.88 7.67
N HIS A 182 -14.19 -3.32 8.80
CA HIS A 182 -13.64 -2.09 9.40
C HIS A 182 -13.49 -2.24 10.92
N ASP A 183 -12.40 -1.71 11.50
CA ASP A 183 -12.10 -1.74 12.94
C ASP A 183 -12.20 -3.20 13.45
N TRP A 184 -12.94 -3.50 14.52
CA TRP A 184 -13.19 -4.86 14.99
C TRP A 184 -13.84 -5.76 13.93
N GLY A 185 -14.66 -5.17 13.05
CA GLY A 185 -15.24 -5.90 11.93
C GLY A 185 -14.20 -6.41 10.94
N GLY A 186 -13.04 -5.74 10.82
CA GLY A 186 -11.92 -6.22 10.03
C GLY A 186 -11.39 -7.56 10.57
N VAL A 187 -10.95 -7.61 11.82
CA VAL A 187 -10.45 -8.85 12.43
C VAL A 187 -11.52 -9.95 12.55
N VAL A 188 -12.79 -9.60 12.83
CA VAL A 188 -13.89 -10.57 12.89
C VAL A 188 -14.18 -11.16 11.50
N SER A 189 -14.24 -10.33 10.46
CA SER A 189 -14.44 -10.79 9.08
C SER A 189 -13.27 -11.63 8.56
N LEU A 190 -12.04 -11.32 8.95
CA LEU A 190 -10.87 -12.13 8.62
C LEU A 190 -10.86 -13.47 9.35
N GLY A 191 -11.32 -13.52 10.61
CA GLY A 191 -11.54 -14.79 11.30
C GLY A 191 -12.54 -15.68 10.56
N TRP A 192 -13.66 -15.10 10.11
CA TRP A 192 -14.62 -15.80 9.26
C TRP A 192 -13.99 -16.28 7.95
N ALA A 193 -13.21 -15.42 7.27
CA ALA A 193 -12.53 -15.75 6.02
C ALA A 193 -11.54 -16.92 6.17
N VAL A 194 -10.84 -17.01 7.31
CA VAL A 194 -9.93 -18.13 7.63
C VAL A 194 -10.69 -19.44 7.84
N ASP A 195 -11.89 -19.37 8.43
CA ASP A 195 -12.73 -20.53 8.75
C ASP A 195 -13.56 -21.02 7.53
N HIS A 196 -13.84 -20.15 6.55
CA HIS A 196 -14.70 -20.41 5.38
C HIS A 196 -13.96 -20.17 4.05
N ARG A 197 -12.73 -20.67 3.94
CA ARG A 197 -11.86 -20.47 2.76
C ARG A 197 -12.44 -21.03 1.45
N ASP A 198 -13.36 -21.98 1.54
CA ASP A 198 -14.09 -22.57 0.44
C ASP A 198 -15.17 -21.63 -0.14
N LEU A 199 -15.75 -20.76 0.70
CA LEU A 199 -16.74 -19.76 0.28
C LEU A 199 -16.10 -18.41 -0.09
N LEU A 200 -14.92 -18.12 0.47
CA LEU A 200 -14.22 -16.86 0.31
C LEU A 200 -13.69 -16.68 -1.12
N SER A 201 -13.96 -15.52 -1.71
CA SER A 201 -13.48 -15.16 -3.05
C SER A 201 -12.76 -13.81 -3.12
N GLY A 202 -12.80 -13.01 -2.05
CA GLY A 202 -12.05 -11.77 -1.96
C GLY A 202 -12.12 -11.13 -0.57
N VAL A 203 -11.24 -10.17 -0.32
CA VAL A 203 -11.17 -9.43 0.95
C VAL A 203 -11.10 -7.94 0.68
N VAL A 204 -11.92 -7.14 1.35
CA VAL A 204 -11.83 -5.68 1.39
C VAL A 204 -11.72 -5.25 2.83
N LEU A 205 -10.68 -4.49 3.18
CA LEU A 205 -10.47 -3.99 4.52
C LEU A 205 -10.39 -2.48 4.51
N HIS A 206 -11.12 -1.85 5.42
CA HIS A 206 -10.84 -0.50 5.89
C HIS A 206 -9.86 -0.57 7.07
N ASN A 207 -9.50 0.58 7.64
CA ASN A 207 -8.69 0.69 8.85
C ASN A 207 -9.06 -0.38 9.91
N THR A 208 -8.12 -1.29 10.22
CA THR A 208 -8.26 -2.40 11.16
C THR A 208 -6.88 -2.92 11.60
N ALA A 209 -6.83 -3.88 12.52
CA ALA A 209 -5.62 -4.57 12.93
C ALA A 209 -5.92 -6.05 13.20
N VAL A 210 -5.02 -6.94 12.77
CA VAL A 210 -5.04 -8.37 13.12
C VAL A 210 -3.88 -8.78 14.03
N HIS A 211 -2.99 -7.86 14.34
CA HIS A 211 -1.86 -8.10 15.23
C HIS A 211 -1.49 -6.82 15.98
N HIS A 212 -1.04 -6.98 17.23
CA HIS A 212 -0.44 -5.92 18.03
C HIS A 212 0.79 -6.49 18.77
N PRO A 213 1.98 -5.90 18.64
CA PRO A 213 3.16 -6.36 19.36
C PRO A 213 2.96 -6.30 20.88
N ALA A 214 3.33 -7.37 21.58
CA ALA A 214 3.08 -7.50 23.03
C ALA A 214 3.91 -6.51 23.88
N ASP A 215 5.01 -5.99 23.34
CA ASP A 215 5.91 -5.03 24.00
C ASP A 215 5.55 -3.56 23.71
N GLU A 216 4.57 -3.31 22.85
CA GLU A 216 4.10 -1.97 22.53
C GLU A 216 2.81 -1.61 23.27
N PRO A 217 2.64 -0.34 23.68
CA PRO A 217 1.40 0.09 24.28
C PRO A 217 0.34 0.32 23.18
N ILE A 218 -0.84 -0.27 23.35
CA ILE A 218 -2.04 0.03 22.53
C ILE A 218 -2.28 1.56 22.46
N PRO A 219 -2.91 2.09 21.39
CA PRO A 219 -3.10 3.53 21.19
C PRO A 219 -3.58 4.30 22.42
N ALA A 220 -3.02 5.49 22.65
CA ALA A 220 -3.30 6.29 23.84
C ALA A 220 -4.79 6.58 24.11
N PRO A 221 -5.63 6.87 23.09
CA PRO A 221 -7.07 7.02 23.30
C PRO A 221 -7.73 5.76 23.88
N LEU A 222 -7.32 4.56 23.41
CA LEU A 222 -7.86 3.29 23.90
C LEU A 222 -7.42 2.99 25.34
N ARG A 223 -6.16 3.28 25.70
CA ARG A 223 -5.70 3.18 27.10
C ARG A 223 -6.49 4.08 28.04
N ALA A 224 -6.84 5.29 27.58
CA ALA A 224 -7.67 6.21 28.35
C ALA A 224 -9.08 5.64 28.54
N ALA A 225 -9.70 5.13 27.47
CA ALA A 225 -11.03 4.51 27.54
C ALA A 225 -11.05 3.30 28.50
N LEU A 226 -10.05 2.41 28.43
CA LEU A 226 -9.94 1.25 29.32
C LEU A 226 -9.86 1.62 30.81
N ARG A 227 -9.22 2.74 31.17
CA ARG A 227 -9.11 3.21 32.56
C ARG A 227 -10.44 3.70 33.13
N VAL A 228 -11.34 4.17 32.29
CA VAL A 228 -12.66 4.69 32.67
C VAL A 228 -13.76 3.99 31.89
N LEU A 229 -13.63 2.67 31.69
CA LEU A 229 -14.42 1.89 30.74
C LEU A 229 -15.92 2.13 30.89
N GLY A 230 -16.51 1.80 32.05
CA GLY A 230 -17.94 1.98 32.30
C GLY A 230 -18.42 3.42 32.07
N PRO A 231 -17.83 4.44 32.72
CA PRO A 231 -18.19 5.84 32.52
C PRO A 231 -18.08 6.33 31.07
N SER A 232 -17.01 5.96 30.35
CA SER A 232 -16.72 6.47 29.00
C SER A 232 -17.50 5.77 27.89
N THR A 233 -17.85 4.50 28.06
CA THR A 233 -18.49 3.68 27.01
C THR A 233 -19.97 3.40 27.26
N VAL A 234 -20.39 3.26 28.53
CA VAL A 234 -21.75 2.81 28.88
C VAL A 234 -22.56 3.93 29.53
N THR A 235 -22.10 4.45 30.67
CA THR A 235 -22.85 5.44 31.46
C THR A 235 -23.09 6.72 30.66
N THR A 236 -22.08 7.16 29.90
CA THR A 236 -22.17 8.31 28.99
C THR A 236 -21.97 7.88 27.54
N PRO A 237 -22.41 8.68 26.55
CA PRO A 237 -22.14 8.41 25.14
C PRO A 237 -20.73 8.87 24.71
N ALA A 238 -19.81 9.17 25.63
CA ALA A 238 -18.56 9.87 25.32
C ALA A 238 -17.70 9.14 24.25
N PHE A 239 -17.57 7.81 24.34
CA PHE A 239 -16.83 7.02 23.34
C PHE A 239 -17.48 7.09 21.95
N LEU A 240 -18.81 7.00 21.88
CA LEU A 240 -19.58 7.16 20.64
C LEU A 240 -19.36 8.55 20.04
N GLU A 241 -19.59 9.61 20.81
CA GLU A 241 -19.43 10.99 20.34
C GLU A 241 -18.00 11.30 19.91
N THR A 242 -17.01 10.79 20.63
CA THR A 242 -15.59 10.98 20.29
C THR A 242 -15.27 10.30 18.98
N THR A 243 -15.77 9.08 18.75
CA THR A 243 -15.51 8.35 17.50
C THR A 243 -16.19 9.04 16.31
N LEU A 244 -17.45 9.47 16.45
CA LEU A 244 -18.16 10.21 15.40
C LEU A 244 -17.51 11.56 15.07
N ALA A 245 -16.84 12.20 16.04
CA ALA A 245 -16.09 13.43 15.83
C ALA A 245 -14.75 13.24 15.10
N LEU A 246 -14.32 12.00 14.85
CA LEU A 246 -13.10 11.73 14.08
C LEU A 246 -13.29 11.95 12.58
N ALA A 247 -14.53 11.84 12.07
CA ALA A 247 -14.87 11.99 10.65
C ALA A 247 -14.38 13.32 10.06
N ARG A 248 -13.95 13.25 8.79
CA ARG A 248 -13.40 14.37 8.01
C ARG A 248 -13.92 14.29 6.57
N PRO A 249 -14.84 15.18 6.17
CA PRO A 249 -15.40 16.31 6.92
C PRO A 249 -16.30 15.88 8.11
N PRO A 250 -16.65 16.81 9.03
CA PRO A 250 -17.61 16.50 10.10
C PRO A 250 -18.92 15.95 9.55
N LEU A 251 -19.46 14.92 10.20
CA LEU A 251 -20.73 14.29 9.82
C LEU A 251 -21.88 15.30 9.85
N SER A 252 -22.84 15.12 8.94
CA SER A 252 -24.10 15.86 9.01
C SER A 252 -24.86 15.49 10.30
N PRO A 253 -25.73 16.38 10.81
CA PRO A 253 -26.56 16.08 11.97
C PRO A 253 -27.36 14.78 11.83
N GLU A 254 -27.93 14.54 10.65
CA GLU A 254 -28.78 13.39 10.35
C GLU A 254 -27.99 12.07 10.35
N VAL A 255 -26.79 12.07 9.75
CA VAL A 255 -25.88 10.90 9.75
C VAL A 255 -25.40 10.60 11.17
N ARG A 256 -25.05 11.65 11.93
CA ARG A 256 -24.64 11.49 13.33
C ARG A 256 -25.77 10.92 14.18
N ASP A 257 -27.00 11.37 13.98
CA ASP A 257 -28.18 10.87 14.70
C ASP A 257 -28.51 9.42 14.30
N ALA A 258 -28.28 9.01 13.05
CA ALA A 258 -28.40 7.63 12.62
C ALA A 258 -27.40 6.69 13.32
N PHE A 259 -26.14 7.12 13.51
CA PHE A 259 -25.18 6.36 14.32
C PHE A 259 -25.57 6.28 15.81
N ARG A 260 -26.23 7.32 16.35
CA ARG A 260 -26.70 7.36 17.75
C ARG A 260 -27.94 6.52 18.01
N ALA A 261 -28.80 6.34 17.02
CA ALA A 261 -30.11 5.72 17.17
C ALA A 261 -30.12 4.39 17.98
N PRO A 262 -29.25 3.40 17.71
CA PRO A 262 -29.23 2.15 18.47
C PRO A 262 -28.69 2.27 19.90
N TYR A 263 -28.11 3.41 20.27
CA TYR A 263 -27.32 3.64 21.49
C TYR A 263 -27.88 4.77 22.38
N ALA A 264 -29.16 5.13 22.21
CA ALA A 264 -29.77 6.26 22.92
C ALA A 264 -29.70 6.14 24.46
N THR A 265 -29.83 4.92 25.00
CA THR A 265 -29.85 4.66 26.44
C THR A 265 -28.61 3.89 26.91
N ALA A 266 -28.30 3.96 28.21
CA ALA A 266 -27.09 3.35 28.76
C ALA A 266 -27.09 1.81 28.67
N ASP A 267 -28.25 1.18 28.85
CA ASP A 267 -28.45 -0.27 28.69
C ASP A 267 -28.19 -0.74 27.25
N ARG A 268 -28.34 0.13 26.26
CA ARG A 268 -28.03 -0.17 24.85
C ARG A 268 -26.55 0.01 24.48
N ARG A 269 -25.75 0.64 25.34
CA ARG A 269 -24.31 0.91 25.12
C ARG A 269 -23.38 -0.15 25.71
N GLY A 270 -23.92 -1.22 26.30
CA GLY A 270 -23.12 -2.32 26.85
C GLY A 270 -22.13 -2.93 25.85
N GLY A 271 -22.53 -3.09 24.59
CA GLY A 271 -21.67 -3.60 23.51
C GLY A 271 -20.45 -2.74 23.24
N ILE A 272 -20.60 -1.40 23.25
CA ILE A 272 -19.48 -0.46 23.07
C ILE A 272 -18.41 -0.73 24.12
N GLY A 273 -18.83 -0.87 25.38
CA GLY A 273 -17.93 -1.21 26.49
C GLY A 273 -17.34 -2.61 26.34
N GLY A 274 -18.12 -3.58 25.87
CA GLY A 274 -17.65 -4.95 25.63
C GLY A 274 -16.53 -5.02 24.59
N PHE A 275 -16.64 -4.30 23.46
CA PHE A 275 -15.57 -4.24 22.45
C PHE A 275 -14.31 -3.55 22.97
N VAL A 276 -14.44 -2.48 23.76
CA VAL A 276 -13.26 -1.84 24.38
C VAL A 276 -12.62 -2.77 25.42
N ALA A 277 -13.42 -3.49 26.21
CA ALA A 277 -12.93 -4.44 27.21
C ALA A 277 -12.19 -5.63 26.60
N ASP A 278 -12.55 -6.02 25.37
CA ASP A 278 -12.00 -7.19 24.69
C ASP A 278 -10.70 -6.92 23.93
N ILE A 279 -10.18 -5.68 23.97
CA ILE A 279 -8.90 -5.33 23.33
C ILE A 279 -7.77 -6.16 23.98
N PRO A 280 -7.06 -7.02 23.24
CA PRO A 280 -6.01 -7.88 23.77
C PRO A 280 -4.73 -7.07 24.03
N ALA A 281 -4.70 -6.37 25.17
CA ALA A 281 -3.58 -5.53 25.57
C ALA A 281 -2.44 -6.32 26.25
N SER A 282 -2.61 -7.61 26.49
CA SER A 282 -1.59 -8.49 27.09
C SER A 282 -1.65 -9.91 26.49
N PRO A 283 -0.54 -10.66 26.51
CA PRO A 283 -0.52 -12.05 26.00
C PRO A 283 -1.55 -12.98 26.66
N ASP A 284 -1.80 -12.81 27.96
CA ASP A 284 -2.76 -13.63 28.72
C ASP A 284 -4.23 -13.24 28.51
N HIS A 285 -4.52 -12.25 27.66
CA HIS A 285 -5.89 -11.80 27.43
C HIS A 285 -6.69 -12.91 26.69
N PRO A 286 -7.97 -13.18 27.04
CA PRO A 286 -8.75 -14.29 26.46
C PRO A 286 -8.86 -14.28 24.94
N SER A 287 -8.81 -13.10 24.33
CA SER A 287 -8.86 -12.91 22.87
C SER A 287 -7.49 -12.94 22.16
N SER A 288 -6.37 -13.02 22.89
CA SER A 288 -5.02 -13.01 22.30
C SER A 288 -4.76 -14.24 21.44
N ALA A 289 -5.08 -15.44 21.95
CA ALA A 289 -4.88 -16.68 21.21
C ALA A 289 -5.69 -16.74 19.90
N GLU A 290 -6.90 -16.15 19.92
CA GLU A 290 -7.73 -16.05 18.73
C GLU A 290 -7.17 -15.00 17.75
N LEU A 291 -6.70 -13.86 18.25
CA LEU A 291 -6.06 -12.85 17.42
C LEU A 291 -4.85 -13.44 16.67
N ASP A 292 -4.00 -14.18 17.37
CA ASP A 292 -2.84 -14.85 16.76
C ASP A 292 -3.25 -15.91 15.72
N ARG A 293 -4.31 -16.68 16.01
CA ARG A 293 -4.88 -17.65 15.05
C ARG A 293 -5.33 -16.97 13.76
N VAL A 294 -6.06 -15.86 13.88
CA VAL A 294 -6.51 -15.07 12.72
C VAL A 294 -5.31 -14.49 11.99
N ALA A 295 -4.38 -13.85 12.70
CA ALA A 295 -3.19 -13.23 12.12
C ALA A 295 -2.37 -14.22 11.26
N GLU A 296 -2.16 -15.45 11.75
CA GLU A 296 -1.44 -16.49 11.01
C GLU A 296 -2.31 -17.17 9.95
N GLY A 297 -3.63 -17.23 10.15
CA GLY A 297 -4.58 -17.68 9.15
C GLY A 297 -4.61 -16.82 7.90
N VAL A 298 -4.56 -15.50 8.07
CA VAL A 298 -4.60 -14.50 6.98
C VAL A 298 -3.47 -14.71 5.97
N ARG A 299 -2.27 -15.11 6.42
CA ARG A 299 -1.12 -15.43 5.54
C ARG A 299 -1.39 -16.55 4.53
N ARG A 300 -2.41 -17.38 4.79
CA ARG A 300 -2.78 -18.54 3.96
C ARG A 300 -3.98 -18.25 3.05
N LEU A 301 -4.49 -17.02 3.03
CA LEU A 301 -5.54 -16.62 2.10
C LEU A 301 -4.91 -16.32 0.74
N ASP A 302 -5.38 -16.99 -0.31
CA ASP A 302 -4.94 -16.77 -1.70
C ASP A 302 -6.13 -16.26 -2.55
N VAL A 303 -6.73 -15.17 -2.08
CA VAL A 303 -7.80 -14.46 -2.79
C VAL A 303 -7.38 -13.01 -3.05
N PRO A 304 -7.92 -12.35 -4.08
CA PRO A 304 -7.72 -10.92 -4.27
C PRO A 304 -8.10 -10.14 -3.00
N ALA A 305 -7.26 -9.20 -2.60
CA ALA A 305 -7.50 -8.34 -1.45
C ALA A 305 -7.35 -6.86 -1.80
N LEU A 306 -8.16 -6.01 -1.16
CA LEU A 306 -8.13 -4.56 -1.26
C LEU A 306 -8.03 -3.93 0.13
N LEU A 307 -7.02 -3.11 0.37
CA LEU A 307 -6.85 -2.35 1.60
C LEU A 307 -7.16 -0.87 1.30
N LEU A 308 -8.29 -0.39 1.79
CA LEU A 308 -8.67 1.02 1.76
C LEU A 308 -8.25 1.66 3.08
N TRP A 309 -7.41 2.69 3.05
CA TRP A 309 -6.76 3.18 4.27
C TRP A 309 -6.85 4.69 4.45
N GLY A 310 -7.26 5.12 5.64
CA GLY A 310 -7.28 6.52 6.09
C GLY A 310 -6.09 6.83 7.02
N PRO A 311 -5.04 7.54 6.55
CA PRO A 311 -3.81 7.74 7.34
C PRO A 311 -3.96 8.68 8.54
N ARG A 312 -5.08 9.42 8.68
CA ARG A 312 -5.35 10.28 9.85
C ARG A 312 -6.08 9.57 10.99
N ASP A 313 -6.28 8.26 10.88
CA ASP A 313 -6.85 7.45 11.95
C ASP A 313 -5.90 7.44 13.17
N PRO A 314 -6.35 7.91 14.36
CA PRO A 314 -5.55 7.89 15.58
C PRO A 314 -5.46 6.51 16.25
N VAL A 315 -6.28 5.55 15.81
CA VAL A 315 -6.36 4.18 16.34
C VAL A 315 -5.52 3.25 15.47
N PHE A 316 -5.86 3.13 14.18
CA PHE A 316 -5.16 2.27 13.23
C PHE A 316 -4.23 3.08 12.33
N GLY A 317 -3.03 3.35 12.82
CA GLY A 317 -1.97 3.97 12.01
C GLY A 317 -1.31 3.00 11.04
N ASP A 318 -0.48 3.55 10.15
CA ASP A 318 0.17 2.82 9.03
C ASP A 318 0.86 1.51 9.42
N ARG A 319 1.37 1.37 10.66
CA ARG A 319 1.96 0.12 11.13
C ARG A 319 1.04 -1.10 10.95
N TYR A 320 -0.27 -0.94 11.11
CA TYR A 320 -1.23 -2.03 10.97
C TYR A 320 -1.55 -2.31 9.50
N LEU A 321 -1.55 -1.26 8.65
CA LEU A 321 -1.59 -1.44 7.20
C LEU A 321 -0.38 -2.26 6.75
N ASP A 322 0.80 -1.94 7.27
CA ASP A 322 2.02 -2.64 6.90
C ASP A 322 2.04 -4.10 7.37
N ASP A 323 1.56 -4.41 8.59
CA ASP A 323 1.34 -5.80 9.03
C ASP A 323 0.35 -6.54 8.12
N LEU A 324 -0.73 -5.88 7.68
CA LEU A 324 -1.68 -6.47 6.73
C LEU A 324 -1.07 -6.69 5.35
N ILE A 325 -0.23 -5.76 4.84
CA ILE A 325 0.50 -5.93 3.57
C ILE A 325 1.48 -7.09 3.66
N ASP A 326 2.19 -7.23 4.78
CA ASP A 326 3.13 -8.34 5.00
C ASP A 326 2.40 -9.71 5.02
N ARG A 327 1.16 -9.75 5.53
CA ARG A 327 0.33 -10.97 5.57
C ARG A 327 -0.42 -11.23 4.26
N LEU A 328 -0.80 -10.18 3.53
CA LEU A 328 -1.49 -10.23 2.25
C LEU A 328 -0.65 -9.52 1.17
N PRO A 329 0.48 -10.09 0.75
CA PRO A 329 1.45 -9.41 -0.13
C PRO A 329 0.93 -9.11 -1.54
N ARG A 330 -0.22 -9.70 -1.92
CA ARG A 330 -0.90 -9.47 -3.20
C ARG A 330 -2.05 -8.46 -3.09
N ALA A 331 -2.25 -7.84 -1.92
CA ALA A 331 -3.33 -6.90 -1.73
C ALA A 331 -3.08 -5.61 -2.53
N ASP A 332 -4.11 -5.14 -3.23
CA ASP A 332 -4.12 -3.79 -3.78
C ASP A 332 -4.36 -2.82 -2.63
N VAL A 333 -3.61 -1.72 -2.58
CA VAL A 333 -3.72 -0.73 -1.49
C VAL A 333 -4.11 0.62 -2.05
N HIS A 334 -5.15 1.22 -1.49
CA HIS A 334 -5.56 2.59 -1.77
C HIS A 334 -5.56 3.41 -0.49
N ARG A 335 -4.65 4.39 -0.42
CA ARG A 335 -4.56 5.34 0.69
C ARG A 335 -5.32 6.61 0.35
N PHE A 336 -6.32 6.93 1.14
CA PHE A 336 -7.08 8.17 1.04
C PHE A 336 -6.45 9.25 1.90
N GLU A 337 -5.52 10.00 1.32
CA GLU A 337 -4.80 11.04 2.06
C GLU A 337 -5.75 12.08 2.64
N GLY A 338 -5.74 12.17 3.96
CA GLY A 338 -6.59 13.07 4.73
C GLY A 338 -7.83 12.45 5.34
N ALA A 339 -8.21 11.23 4.94
CA ALA A 339 -9.26 10.46 5.57
C ALA A 339 -8.84 9.95 6.94
N SER A 340 -9.84 9.80 7.81
CA SER A 340 -9.76 9.47 9.22
C SER A 340 -10.13 8.01 9.49
N HIS A 341 -10.48 7.72 10.74
CA HIS A 341 -10.97 6.42 11.18
C HIS A 341 -12.29 6.02 10.50
N LEU A 342 -13.24 6.94 10.36
CA LEU A 342 -14.54 6.68 9.73
C LEU A 342 -14.43 6.78 8.19
N LEU A 343 -13.57 5.95 7.61
CA LEU A 343 -13.20 6.01 6.19
C LEU A 343 -14.42 6.03 5.26
N ALA A 344 -15.44 5.22 5.55
CA ALA A 344 -16.65 5.13 4.73
C ALA A 344 -17.47 6.44 4.70
N GLU A 345 -17.30 7.32 5.69
CA GLU A 345 -17.95 8.62 5.76
C GLU A 345 -17.10 9.75 5.16
N ASP A 346 -15.79 9.52 5.02
CA ASP A 346 -14.84 10.54 4.60
C ASP A 346 -14.64 10.58 3.08
N VAL A 347 -14.80 9.42 2.42
CA VAL A 347 -14.46 9.22 1.01
C VAL A 347 -15.42 8.25 0.32
N ASP A 348 -15.38 8.25 -1.03
CA ASP A 348 -16.12 7.30 -1.87
C ASP A 348 -15.51 5.88 -1.83
N HIS A 349 -15.66 5.22 -0.67
CA HIS A 349 -15.20 3.85 -0.47
C HIS A 349 -15.98 2.85 -1.34
N ALA A 350 -17.26 3.14 -1.62
CA ALA A 350 -18.12 2.32 -2.45
C ALA A 350 -17.65 2.31 -3.90
N GLY A 351 -17.37 3.48 -4.49
CA GLY A 351 -16.82 3.60 -5.84
C GLY A 351 -15.46 2.92 -5.98
N ALA A 352 -14.57 3.08 -4.99
CA ALA A 352 -13.29 2.38 -4.97
C ALA A 352 -13.45 0.84 -4.94
N THR A 353 -14.35 0.34 -4.08
CA THR A 353 -14.66 -1.09 -3.96
C THR A 353 -15.23 -1.65 -5.26
N LEU A 354 -16.22 -0.97 -5.85
CA LEU A 354 -16.86 -1.41 -7.10
C LEU A 354 -15.90 -1.35 -8.30
N THR A 355 -15.02 -0.35 -8.35
CA THR A 355 -13.97 -0.25 -9.37
C THR A 355 -13.02 -1.44 -9.28
N TRP A 356 -12.61 -1.80 -8.06
CA TRP A 356 -11.73 -2.94 -7.83
C TRP A 356 -12.43 -4.27 -8.19
N LEU A 357 -13.68 -4.46 -7.76
CA LEU A 357 -14.48 -5.64 -8.11
C LEU A 357 -14.66 -5.76 -9.63
N GLY A 358 -14.86 -4.65 -10.34
CA GLY A 358 -14.91 -4.64 -11.80
C GLY A 358 -13.58 -5.03 -12.45
N ALA A 359 -12.46 -4.48 -11.97
CA ALA A 359 -11.12 -4.77 -12.49
C ALA A 359 -10.65 -6.21 -12.19
N ARG A 360 -11.19 -6.84 -11.15
CA ARG A 360 -10.85 -8.20 -10.71
C ARG A 360 -12.01 -9.18 -10.82
N HIS A 361 -13.04 -8.85 -11.60
CA HIS A 361 -14.29 -9.60 -11.70
C HIS A 361 -14.06 -11.11 -11.88
N ASP A 362 -13.24 -11.50 -12.87
CA ASP A 362 -12.99 -12.91 -13.15
C ASP A 362 -12.25 -13.63 -12.01
N ALA A 363 -11.31 -12.94 -11.36
CA ALA A 363 -10.56 -13.50 -10.23
C ALA A 363 -11.43 -13.66 -8.98
N VAL A 364 -12.43 -12.79 -8.79
CA VAL A 364 -13.30 -12.78 -7.61
C VAL A 364 -14.55 -13.65 -7.81
N VAL A 365 -15.07 -13.78 -9.02
CA VAL A 365 -16.28 -14.59 -9.31
C VAL A 365 -15.93 -16.03 -9.70
N ARG A 366 -14.72 -16.28 -10.21
CA ARG A 366 -14.22 -17.62 -10.57
C ARG A 366 -12.86 -17.89 -9.92
N PRO A 367 -12.79 -18.07 -8.58
CA PRO A 367 -11.54 -18.45 -7.94
C PRO A 367 -11.02 -19.75 -8.57
N GLN A 368 -9.77 -19.75 -9.07
CA GLN A 368 -9.20 -20.96 -9.66
C GLN A 368 -9.07 -22.05 -8.58
N PRO A 369 -9.42 -23.32 -8.88
CA PRO A 369 -9.23 -24.40 -7.94
C PRO A 369 -7.77 -24.51 -7.52
N MET A 370 -7.54 -24.66 -6.21
CA MET A 370 -6.23 -24.90 -5.63
C MET A 370 -5.55 -26.13 -6.27
N ALA A 371 -4.46 -25.93 -7.00
CA ALA A 371 -3.51 -27.00 -7.28
C ALA A 371 -2.69 -27.25 -6.01
N PHE A 372 -3.17 -28.15 -5.15
CA PHE A 372 -2.33 -28.71 -4.09
C PHE A 372 -1.24 -29.56 -4.74
N GLY A 373 -0.10 -28.93 -5.03
CA GLY A 373 1.12 -29.67 -5.26
C GLY A 373 1.57 -30.25 -3.93
N GLU A 374 1.34 -31.56 -3.73
CA GLU A 374 2.10 -32.36 -2.79
C GLU A 374 3.59 -32.22 -3.15
N GLN A 375 4.30 -31.32 -2.46
CA GLN A 375 5.75 -31.38 -2.38
C GLN A 375 6.06 -32.47 -1.35
N PRO A 376 6.72 -33.58 -1.72
CA PRO A 376 7.09 -34.60 -0.75
C PRO A 376 8.00 -33.96 0.30
N ILE A 377 7.68 -34.17 1.56
CA ILE A 377 8.58 -33.88 2.68
C ILE A 377 9.79 -34.80 2.50
N GLY A 378 10.84 -34.27 1.87
CA GLY A 378 12.13 -34.93 1.80
C GLY A 378 12.66 -35.08 3.21
N GLN A 379 12.83 -36.33 3.66
CA GLN A 379 13.45 -36.66 4.92
C GLN A 379 14.81 -35.97 5.02
N ALA A 380 14.97 -35.16 6.06
CA ALA A 380 16.25 -34.60 6.45
C ALA A 380 17.09 -35.72 7.08
N ASP A 381 17.83 -36.45 6.25
CA ASP A 381 18.98 -37.22 6.71
C ASP A 381 20.21 -36.30 6.67
N GLY A 382 20.75 -36.04 7.86
CA GLY A 382 21.88 -35.15 8.05
C GLY A 382 23.21 -35.76 7.62
N GLU A 383 24.07 -34.93 7.06
CA GLU A 383 25.51 -34.88 7.35
C GLU A 383 26.14 -33.58 6.78
N PRO A 384 27.31 -33.15 7.32
CA PRO A 384 27.60 -31.74 7.52
C PRO A 384 28.30 -31.03 6.35
N VAL A 385 28.20 -29.70 6.41
CA VAL A 385 28.85 -28.70 5.55
C VAL A 385 30.35 -28.97 5.36
N GLY A 386 30.75 -29.26 4.12
CA GLY A 386 32.15 -29.26 3.65
C GLY A 386 32.43 -28.07 2.72
N ARG A 387 33.50 -27.30 3.02
CA ARG A 387 34.02 -26.18 2.21
C ARG A 387 34.48 -26.65 0.81
N PRO A 388 34.51 -25.73 -0.19
CA PRO A 388 34.71 -26.10 -1.59
C PRO A 388 36.17 -26.41 -1.90
N ALA A 389 36.39 -27.40 -2.76
CA ALA A 389 37.66 -27.66 -3.42
C ALA A 389 37.50 -27.44 -4.94
N HIS A 390 38.47 -26.73 -5.50
CA HIS A 390 38.69 -26.50 -6.92
C HIS A 390 39.05 -27.79 -7.67
N ASP A 391 38.44 -28.04 -8.83
CA ASP A 391 39.07 -28.41 -10.12
C ASP A 391 37.94 -28.74 -11.13
N ALA A 392 37.83 -28.04 -12.26
CA ALA A 392 38.55 -28.21 -13.53
C ALA A 392 37.90 -29.25 -14.48
N GLY A 393 37.36 -28.73 -15.58
CA GLY A 393 37.33 -29.39 -16.90
C GLY A 393 36.23 -30.41 -17.19
N ALA A 394 35.26 -30.04 -18.04
CA ALA A 394 34.91 -30.77 -19.28
C ALA A 394 33.64 -30.19 -19.94
N GLN A 395 33.76 -29.78 -21.21
CA GLN A 395 32.65 -29.76 -22.18
C GLN A 395 32.40 -31.18 -22.72
N PRO A 396 31.19 -31.49 -23.24
CA PRO A 396 30.90 -31.39 -24.69
C PRO A 396 29.49 -30.77 -24.96
N ALA A 397 29.28 -29.90 -25.95
CA ALA A 397 29.16 -30.09 -27.41
C ALA A 397 27.74 -30.47 -27.93
N VAL A 398 27.07 -29.45 -28.47
CA VAL A 398 26.30 -29.32 -29.75
C VAL A 398 25.52 -30.51 -30.35
N GLY A 399 24.25 -30.23 -30.67
CA GLY A 399 23.46 -30.81 -31.78
C GLY A 399 21.96 -30.79 -31.43
N GLY A 400 20.99 -30.38 -32.25
CA GLY A 400 20.95 -29.89 -33.63
C GLY A 400 19.48 -29.84 -34.09
N HIS A 401 19.24 -29.01 -35.10
CA HIS A 401 18.14 -29.03 -36.08
C HIS A 401 16.74 -28.46 -35.80
N VAL A 402 16.40 -27.61 -36.77
CA VAL A 402 15.18 -26.88 -37.09
C VAL A 402 14.31 -27.72 -38.03
N SER A 403 13.00 -27.58 -37.97
CA SER A 403 12.12 -27.83 -39.12
C SER A 403 10.89 -26.93 -39.09
N GLU A 404 10.77 -26.07 -40.11
CA GLU A 404 9.56 -25.35 -40.50
C GLU A 404 8.59 -26.27 -41.25
N GLY A 405 7.30 -25.98 -41.15
CA GLY A 405 6.24 -26.57 -41.98
C GLY A 405 5.08 -25.59 -42.12
N ALA A 406 4.85 -25.12 -43.34
CA ALA A 406 3.79 -24.19 -43.71
C ALA A 406 2.54 -24.91 -44.25
N GLY A 407 1.38 -24.24 -44.15
CA GLY A 407 0.32 -24.34 -45.17
C GLY A 407 -1.09 -24.69 -44.67
N GLY A 408 -2.07 -23.83 -44.98
CA GLY A 408 -3.49 -24.21 -45.07
C GLY A 408 -4.48 -23.08 -44.73
N ALA A 409 -5.06 -22.43 -45.73
CA ALA A 409 -6.09 -21.39 -45.62
C ALA A 409 -7.41 -21.83 -46.29
N SER A 410 -8.56 -21.45 -45.70
CA SER A 410 -9.90 -21.26 -46.33
C SER A 410 -10.91 -20.87 -45.22
N GLY A 411 -11.83 -19.90 -45.27
CA GLY A 411 -12.28 -18.87 -46.20
C GLY A 411 -13.74 -18.47 -45.86
N HIS A 412 -14.06 -17.15 -45.93
CA HIS A 412 -15.38 -16.43 -45.97
C HIS A 412 -15.98 -15.79 -44.69
N PRO A 413 -16.72 -14.64 -44.79
CA PRO A 413 -16.36 -13.35 -45.43
C PRO A 413 -16.72 -12.06 -44.62
N ASP A 414 -15.96 -11.00 -44.91
CA ASP A 414 -16.25 -9.56 -45.02
C ASP A 414 -17.24 -8.80 -44.12
N LEU A 415 -16.70 -7.80 -43.40
CA LEU A 415 -17.18 -6.41 -43.40
C LEU A 415 -15.99 -5.41 -43.43
N VAL A 416 -15.74 -4.90 -44.64
CA VAL A 416 -15.10 -3.64 -45.10
C VAL A 416 -14.24 -2.79 -44.14
N SER A 417 -12.95 -2.68 -44.51
CA SER A 417 -11.97 -1.66 -44.08
C SER A 417 -12.09 -0.35 -44.87
N PRO A 418 -11.33 0.69 -44.46
CA PRO A 418 -10.37 1.29 -45.37
C PRO A 418 -8.94 1.24 -44.81
N ARG A 419 -8.03 0.71 -45.64
CA ARG A 419 -6.57 0.73 -45.49
C ARG A 419 -5.98 2.00 -46.09
N ALA A 420 -4.97 2.55 -45.42
CA ALA A 420 -3.76 3.21 -45.95
C ALA A 420 -2.88 3.51 -44.71
N ASP A 421 -1.62 3.17 -44.53
CA ASP A 421 -0.57 2.51 -45.32
C ASP A 421 0.30 1.74 -44.32
N VAL A 422 0.56 0.44 -44.53
CA VAL A 422 1.26 -0.41 -43.55
C VAL A 422 2.68 -0.81 -43.99
N ASP A 423 3.12 -0.42 -45.19
CA ASP A 423 4.41 -0.91 -45.71
C ASP A 423 5.62 0.00 -45.42
N ALA A 424 5.45 1.11 -44.68
CA ALA A 424 6.57 1.97 -44.26
C ALA A 424 7.15 1.63 -42.86
N LEU A 425 6.53 0.73 -42.09
CA LEU A 425 6.86 0.48 -40.68
C LEU A 425 7.75 -0.76 -40.41
N ALA A 426 8.02 -1.58 -41.44
CA ALA A 426 8.87 -2.76 -41.29
C ALA A 426 10.36 -2.40 -41.07
N GLY A 427 10.82 -1.23 -41.54
CA GLY A 427 12.20 -0.77 -41.36
C GLY A 427 12.49 -0.13 -39.99
N VAL A 428 11.46 0.42 -39.32
CA VAL A 428 11.62 1.20 -38.07
C VAL A 428 11.50 0.31 -36.82
N THR A 429 10.81 -0.83 -36.93
CA THR A 429 10.61 -1.79 -35.83
C THR A 429 11.88 -2.57 -35.46
N ALA A 430 12.82 -2.74 -36.39
CA ALA A 430 14.04 -3.51 -36.16
C ALA A 430 15.05 -2.85 -35.18
N VAL A 431 14.92 -1.55 -34.89
CA VAL A 431 15.77 -0.84 -33.92
C VAL A 431 15.15 -0.80 -32.52
N ARG A 432 13.84 -1.05 -32.39
CA ARG A 432 13.07 -0.86 -31.13
C ARG A 432 12.97 -2.09 -30.23
N ALA A 433 13.41 -3.27 -30.68
CA ALA A 433 13.44 -4.47 -29.87
C ALA A 433 14.86 -5.05 -29.83
N ARG A 434 15.72 -4.49 -28.97
CA ARG A 434 16.88 -5.27 -28.51
C ARG A 434 16.43 -6.15 -27.36
N SER A 435 16.66 -7.44 -27.53
CA SER A 435 16.57 -8.51 -26.55
C SER A 435 17.02 -8.06 -25.16
N TRP A 436 16.36 -8.54 -24.11
CA TRP A 436 16.83 -8.46 -22.74
C TRP A 436 18.32 -8.80 -22.69
N SER A 437 19.20 -7.81 -22.54
CA SER A 437 20.63 -8.07 -22.40
C SER A 437 20.82 -8.94 -21.15
N ALA A 438 21.56 -10.03 -21.30
CA ALA A 438 21.91 -10.89 -20.18
C ALA A 438 22.56 -10.05 -19.05
N PRO A 439 22.39 -10.44 -17.77
CA PRO A 439 23.15 -9.82 -16.67
C PRO A 439 24.64 -9.75 -17.02
N GLY A 440 25.25 -8.56 -16.91
CA GLY A 440 26.63 -8.29 -17.34
C GLY A 440 26.83 -7.71 -18.76
N GLN A 441 25.79 -7.60 -19.59
CA GLN A 441 25.85 -6.94 -20.92
C GLN A 441 25.02 -5.66 -21.03
N ARG A 442 24.51 -5.14 -19.91
CA ARG A 442 23.69 -3.92 -19.91
C ARG A 442 24.59 -2.68 -19.99
N PRO A 443 24.35 -1.76 -20.94
CA PRO A 443 25.12 -0.54 -21.01
C PRO A 443 24.88 0.30 -19.74
N PRO A 444 25.87 1.07 -19.29
CA PRO A 444 25.75 1.90 -18.10
C PRO A 444 24.68 2.99 -18.27
N LEU A 445 24.20 3.57 -17.17
CA LEU A 445 23.15 4.58 -17.22
C LEU A 445 23.53 5.82 -18.04
N TRP A 446 24.82 6.18 -18.08
CA TRP A 446 25.30 7.32 -18.84
C TRP A 446 25.48 7.06 -20.34
N GLN A 447 25.30 5.82 -20.82
CA GLN A 447 25.56 5.47 -22.23
C GLN A 447 24.85 6.40 -23.21
N ARG A 448 23.58 6.74 -22.95
CA ARG A 448 22.81 7.64 -23.82
C ARG A 448 23.36 9.06 -23.86
N LEU A 449 23.99 9.53 -22.78
CA LEU A 449 24.66 10.83 -22.77
C LEU A 449 25.93 10.81 -23.63
N ASP A 450 26.59 9.66 -23.76
CA ASP A 450 27.73 9.51 -24.68
C ASP A 450 27.25 9.40 -26.13
N ASP A 451 26.24 8.58 -26.39
CA ASP A 451 25.65 8.42 -27.73
C ASP A 451 25.18 9.77 -28.30
N LEU A 452 24.64 10.64 -27.45
CA LEU A 452 24.10 11.96 -27.82
C LEU A 452 25.07 13.12 -27.52
N ALA A 453 26.35 12.84 -27.24
CA ALA A 453 27.31 13.85 -26.79
C ALA A 453 27.53 14.99 -27.80
N ASP A 454 27.28 14.75 -29.08
CA ASP A 454 27.41 15.78 -30.12
C ASP A 454 26.07 16.45 -30.48
N SER A 455 24.94 15.97 -29.94
CA SER A 455 23.61 16.50 -30.26
C SER A 455 23.35 17.85 -29.59
N THR A 456 22.88 18.83 -30.38
CA THR A 456 22.43 20.13 -29.88
C THR A 456 20.97 20.12 -29.40
N ALA A 457 20.28 19.00 -29.56
CA ALA A 457 18.89 18.86 -29.14
C ALA A 457 18.76 18.91 -27.63
N THR A 458 17.54 19.21 -27.18
CA THR A 458 17.29 19.44 -25.76
C THR A 458 17.30 18.12 -25.00
N ALA A 459 18.08 18.07 -23.91
CA ALA A 459 18.10 16.97 -22.96
C ALA A 459 17.26 17.27 -21.73
N LEU A 460 17.32 18.50 -21.21
CA LEU A 460 16.64 18.90 -19.98
C LEU A 460 15.95 20.25 -20.13
N VAL A 461 14.77 20.39 -19.54
CA VAL A 461 14.09 21.67 -19.31
C VAL A 461 13.73 21.82 -17.83
N GLU A 462 14.20 22.89 -17.21
CA GLU A 462 13.83 23.30 -15.86
C GLU A 462 12.85 24.47 -15.93
N MET A 463 11.61 24.24 -15.53
CA MET A 463 10.58 25.29 -15.53
C MET A 463 10.79 26.34 -14.43
N ALA A 464 11.56 26.02 -13.39
CA ALA A 464 11.85 26.91 -12.26
C ALA A 464 13.30 26.76 -11.75
N PRO A 465 14.29 27.41 -12.39
CA PRO A 465 15.69 27.25 -12.02
C PRO A 465 16.00 27.83 -10.62
N PRO A 466 17.04 27.33 -9.93
CA PRO A 466 17.44 27.81 -8.60
C PRO A 466 17.64 29.33 -8.57
N GLY A 467 17.00 30.02 -7.62
CA GLY A 467 17.01 31.50 -7.49
C GLY A 467 15.70 32.19 -7.89
N SER A 468 14.72 31.47 -8.43
CA SER A 468 13.40 31.97 -8.84
C SER A 468 12.33 31.98 -7.72
N GLY A 469 12.75 32.09 -6.46
CA GLY A 469 11.90 31.87 -5.29
C GLY A 469 10.69 32.82 -5.13
N PRO A 470 9.66 32.44 -4.34
CA PRO A 470 8.40 33.18 -4.21
C PRO A 470 8.57 34.64 -3.72
N ALA A 471 9.63 34.94 -2.98
CA ALA A 471 9.93 36.28 -2.49
C ALA A 471 10.34 37.26 -3.61
N LEU A 472 11.03 36.78 -4.66
CA LEU A 472 11.35 37.58 -5.86
C LEU A 472 10.12 37.69 -6.79
N ARG A 473 9.27 36.65 -6.82
CA ARG A 473 7.99 36.66 -7.56
C ARG A 473 7.02 37.73 -7.01
N GLY A 474 6.83 37.80 -5.69
CA GLY A 474 5.97 38.81 -5.07
C GLY A 474 6.45 40.26 -5.24
N LEU A 475 7.77 40.46 -5.37
CA LEU A 475 8.36 41.78 -5.66
C LEU A 475 8.17 42.18 -7.13
N ALA A 476 8.33 41.25 -8.07
CA ALA A 476 8.08 41.50 -9.50
C ALA A 476 6.59 41.77 -9.78
N ASP A 477 5.69 40.99 -9.19
CA ASP A 477 4.23 41.17 -9.31
C ASP A 477 3.79 42.50 -8.69
N GLY A 478 4.35 42.88 -7.53
CA GLY A 478 4.06 44.14 -6.85
C GLY A 478 4.59 45.39 -7.58
N VAL A 479 5.61 45.25 -8.44
CA VAL A 479 6.13 46.34 -9.29
C VAL A 479 5.32 46.45 -10.59
N ALA A 480 4.95 45.33 -11.21
CA ALA A 480 4.09 45.31 -12.40
C ALA A 480 2.70 45.91 -12.11
N GLN A 481 2.14 45.63 -10.93
CA GLN A 481 0.83 46.13 -10.53
C GLN A 481 0.81 47.64 -10.21
N ARG A 482 1.95 48.22 -9.80
CA ARG A 482 2.08 49.67 -9.55
C ARG A 482 2.31 50.50 -10.81
N LEU A 483 2.77 49.89 -11.91
CA LEU A 483 3.12 50.62 -13.14
C LEU A 483 1.96 50.72 -14.15
N GLY A 484 0.77 50.19 -13.85
CA GLY A 484 -0.47 50.52 -14.56
C GLY A 484 -0.48 50.25 -16.08
N ARG A 485 0.38 49.38 -16.60
CA ARG A 485 0.45 49.08 -18.04
C ARG A 485 -0.47 47.92 -18.40
N HIS A 486 -1.65 48.24 -18.90
CA HIS A 486 -2.48 47.33 -19.69
C HIS A 486 -2.02 47.39 -21.15
N GLY A 487 -1.18 46.45 -21.56
CA GLY A 487 -0.68 46.34 -22.93
C GLY A 487 0.00 44.99 -23.15
N THR A 488 -0.49 44.26 -24.13
CA THR A 488 0.02 42.97 -24.63
C THR A 488 1.44 43.11 -25.18
N GLN A 489 2.45 42.86 -24.34
CA GLN A 489 3.75 42.30 -24.70
C GLN A 489 4.61 42.14 -23.45
N GLY A 490 5.07 40.91 -23.21
CA GLY A 490 6.27 40.60 -22.42
C GLY A 490 6.23 41.00 -20.94
N ALA A 491 5.50 40.25 -20.12
CA ALA A 491 6.02 39.99 -18.78
C ALA A 491 7.42 39.38 -19.00
N ALA A 492 8.47 39.98 -18.44
CA ALA A 492 9.78 39.34 -18.33
C ALA A 492 9.65 38.15 -17.37
N GLY A 493 8.96 37.11 -17.83
CA GLY A 493 8.81 35.83 -17.17
C GLY A 493 10.14 35.11 -17.30
N LEU A 494 10.69 34.74 -16.13
CA LEU A 494 11.85 33.88 -15.97
C LEU A 494 11.76 32.71 -16.97
N THR A 495 12.60 32.74 -18.00
CA THR A 495 12.59 31.74 -19.06
C THR A 495 13.04 30.38 -18.50
N PRO A 496 12.35 29.28 -18.87
CA PRO A 496 12.80 27.93 -18.53
C PRO A 496 14.26 27.73 -18.92
N ARG A 497 15.06 27.11 -18.04
CA ARG A 497 16.45 26.78 -18.35
C ARG A 497 16.46 25.52 -19.20
N THR A 498 17.02 25.62 -20.39
CA THR A 498 17.13 24.52 -21.36
C THR A 498 18.58 24.07 -21.46
N VAL A 499 18.82 22.76 -21.41
CA VAL A 499 20.17 22.16 -21.51
C VAL A 499 20.17 21.14 -22.63
N SER A 500 21.09 21.27 -23.58
CA SER A 500 21.25 20.30 -24.68
C SER A 500 22.00 19.04 -24.25
N TRP A 501 21.85 17.95 -25.02
CA TRP A 501 22.60 16.71 -24.80
C TRP A 501 24.12 16.92 -24.80
N ARG A 502 24.63 17.71 -25.76
CA ARG A 502 26.04 18.11 -25.81
C ARG A 502 26.50 18.81 -24.54
N LEU A 503 25.71 19.76 -24.03
CA LEU A 503 26.06 20.48 -22.82
C LEU A 503 25.99 19.57 -21.59
N LEU A 504 24.95 18.73 -21.48
CA LEU A 504 24.79 17.80 -20.36
C LEU A 504 25.94 16.79 -20.32
N SER A 505 26.23 16.13 -21.45
CA SER A 505 27.31 15.14 -21.56
C SER A 505 28.68 15.74 -21.22
N ARG A 506 28.99 16.93 -21.75
CA ARG A 506 30.21 17.65 -21.40
C ARG A 506 30.28 17.97 -19.90
N ARG A 507 29.20 18.49 -19.31
CA ARG A 507 29.16 18.84 -17.89
C ARG A 507 29.33 17.60 -16.99
N VAL A 508 28.70 16.48 -17.33
CA VAL A 508 28.87 15.21 -16.60
C VAL A 508 30.33 14.77 -16.63
N ARG A 509 30.99 14.83 -17.80
CA ARG A 509 32.42 14.48 -17.95
C ARG A 509 33.33 15.39 -17.15
N GLU A 510 33.14 16.70 -17.25
CA GLU A 510 33.92 17.70 -16.49
C GLU A 510 33.73 17.53 -14.98
N ILE A 511 32.48 17.36 -14.50
CA ILE A 511 32.24 17.15 -13.07
C ILE A 511 32.85 15.82 -12.60
N ALA A 512 32.71 14.73 -13.37
CA ALA A 512 33.27 13.42 -13.01
C ALA A 512 34.79 13.47 -12.85
N ALA A 513 35.50 14.01 -13.84
CA ALA A 513 36.96 14.16 -13.79
C ALA A 513 37.39 15.12 -12.66
N GLY A 514 36.63 16.20 -12.46
CA GLY A 514 36.86 17.15 -11.38
C GLY A 514 36.69 16.55 -9.99
N LEU A 515 35.61 15.80 -9.78
CA LEU A 515 35.35 15.09 -8.51
C LEU A 515 36.47 14.10 -8.22
N HIS A 516 36.94 13.39 -9.25
CA HIS A 516 38.12 12.54 -9.12
C HIS A 516 39.38 13.33 -8.75
N ALA A 517 39.63 14.48 -9.38
CA ALA A 517 40.78 15.34 -9.08
C ALA A 517 40.79 15.82 -7.61
N VAL A 518 39.63 16.20 -7.08
CA VAL A 518 39.50 16.75 -5.71
C VAL A 518 39.44 15.68 -4.63
N GLY A 519 39.59 14.40 -5.00
CA GLY A 519 39.76 13.31 -4.04
C GLY A 519 38.58 12.35 -3.91
N VAL A 520 37.49 12.52 -4.66
CA VAL A 520 36.41 11.51 -4.69
C VAL A 520 36.93 10.25 -5.38
N ARG A 521 36.76 9.10 -4.73
CA ARG A 521 37.23 7.80 -5.22
C ARG A 521 36.06 6.85 -5.49
N HIS A 522 36.37 5.80 -6.23
CA HIS A 522 35.47 4.67 -6.42
C HIS A 522 35.04 4.11 -5.06
N GLY A 523 33.75 3.88 -4.86
CA GLY A 523 33.17 3.40 -3.61
C GLY A 523 32.88 4.50 -2.56
N ASP A 524 33.41 5.72 -2.72
CA ASP A 524 33.10 6.83 -1.81
C ASP A 524 31.61 7.16 -1.86
N ARG A 525 31.03 7.44 -0.69
CA ARG A 525 29.61 7.76 -0.56
C ARG A 525 29.41 9.27 -0.65
N VAL A 526 28.62 9.70 -1.63
CA VAL A 526 28.38 11.12 -1.93
C VAL A 526 26.92 11.47 -1.65
N SER A 527 26.67 12.24 -0.60
CA SER A 527 25.33 12.73 -0.25
C SER A 527 24.95 13.93 -1.11
N LEU A 528 23.86 13.82 -1.87
CA LEU A 528 23.39 14.88 -2.78
C LEU A 528 22.25 15.68 -2.14
N LEU A 529 22.56 16.90 -1.70
CA LEU A 529 21.62 17.90 -1.18
C LEU A 529 21.40 19.02 -2.20
N VAL A 530 21.22 18.64 -3.45
CA VAL A 530 21.09 19.52 -4.61
C VAL A 530 19.61 19.57 -5.03
N PRO A 531 19.02 20.76 -5.25
CA PRO A 531 17.66 20.85 -5.77
C PRO A 531 17.50 20.14 -7.12
N PRO A 532 16.31 19.60 -7.44
CA PRO A 532 16.02 19.03 -8.75
C PRO A 532 16.35 19.98 -9.90
N GLY A 533 17.00 19.45 -10.93
CA GLY A 533 17.43 20.22 -12.10
C GLY A 533 18.68 19.63 -12.76
N ALA A 534 19.28 20.40 -13.67
CA ALA A 534 20.45 20.03 -14.45
C ALA A 534 21.68 19.84 -13.58
N ASP A 535 21.86 20.61 -12.50
CA ASP A 535 23.02 20.47 -11.64
C ASP A 535 22.95 19.14 -10.85
N LEU A 536 21.77 18.78 -10.31
CA LEU A 536 21.56 17.48 -9.67
C LEU A 536 21.77 16.34 -10.67
N THR A 537 21.23 16.47 -11.87
CA THR A 537 21.40 15.48 -12.95
C THR A 537 22.87 15.31 -13.28
N ALA A 538 23.59 16.39 -13.55
CA ALA A 538 24.98 16.34 -13.95
C ALA A 538 25.88 15.74 -12.84
N VAL A 539 25.67 16.12 -11.58
CA VAL A 539 26.42 15.56 -10.44
C VAL A 539 26.11 14.09 -10.22
N LEU A 540 24.84 13.68 -10.31
CA LEU A 540 24.46 12.28 -10.15
C LEU A 540 25.14 11.39 -11.20
N TYR A 541 25.02 11.73 -12.49
CA TYR A 541 25.66 10.95 -13.55
C TYR A 541 27.19 11.01 -13.47
N ALA A 542 27.77 12.11 -12.98
CA ALA A 542 29.20 12.21 -12.75
C ALA A 542 29.69 11.26 -11.64
N CYS A 543 28.98 11.20 -10.51
CA CYS A 543 29.27 10.25 -9.43
C CYS A 543 29.17 8.80 -9.92
N LEU A 544 28.07 8.46 -10.63
CA LEU A 544 27.89 7.13 -11.20
C LEU A 544 29.04 6.76 -12.15
N ARG A 545 29.47 7.69 -13.01
CA ARG A 545 30.54 7.45 -13.98
C ARG A 545 31.90 7.13 -13.35
N ILE A 546 32.21 7.69 -12.19
CA ILE A 546 33.47 7.42 -11.48
C ILE A 546 33.36 6.28 -10.45
N GLY A 547 32.18 5.64 -10.37
CA GLY A 547 31.88 4.60 -9.38
C GLY A 547 31.75 5.11 -7.94
N ALA A 548 31.44 6.40 -7.76
CA ALA A 548 31.08 6.91 -6.44
C ALA A 548 29.62 6.56 -6.12
N VAL A 549 29.37 6.16 -4.87
CA VAL A 549 28.07 5.71 -4.40
C VAL A 549 27.19 6.91 -4.08
N VAL A 550 26.16 7.14 -4.90
CA VAL A 550 25.24 8.25 -4.71
C VAL A 550 24.29 7.97 -3.54
N VAL A 551 24.30 8.83 -2.52
CA VAL A 551 23.37 8.75 -1.39
C VAL A 551 22.26 9.78 -1.57
N VAL A 552 21.04 9.30 -1.77
CA VAL A 552 19.85 10.16 -1.89
C VAL A 552 18.92 9.87 -0.73
N ALA A 553 18.59 10.93 0.01
CA ALA A 553 17.60 10.90 1.07
C ALA A 553 16.56 11.99 0.80
N ASP A 554 15.30 11.59 0.71
CA ASP A 554 14.21 12.49 0.37
C ASP A 554 13.97 13.52 1.48
N ALA A 555 13.71 14.77 1.11
CA ALA A 555 13.45 15.85 2.07
C ALA A 555 12.12 15.65 2.85
N GLY A 556 11.18 14.89 2.28
CA GLY A 556 9.95 14.43 2.93
C GLY A 556 10.17 13.54 4.15
N LEU A 557 11.40 13.04 4.38
CA LEU A 557 11.80 12.38 5.63
C LEU A 557 11.79 13.31 6.86
N GLY A 558 11.70 14.62 6.64
CA GLY A 558 11.87 15.63 7.67
C GLY A 558 13.30 15.66 8.23
N VAL A 559 13.61 16.69 9.02
CA VAL A 559 15.00 16.94 9.49
C VAL A 559 15.58 15.75 10.29
N ARG A 560 14.77 15.08 11.11
CA ARG A 560 15.20 13.92 11.92
C ARG A 560 15.44 12.67 11.07
N GLY A 561 14.53 12.37 10.13
CA GLY A 561 14.67 11.24 9.22
C GLY A 561 15.86 11.42 8.28
N LEU A 562 16.00 12.62 7.69
CA LEU A 562 17.12 13.01 6.85
C LEU A 562 18.46 12.92 7.60
N THR A 563 18.52 13.40 8.85
CA THR A 563 19.73 13.29 9.68
C THR A 563 20.13 11.84 9.94
N ARG A 564 19.16 10.98 10.24
CA ARG A 564 19.42 9.56 10.47
C ARG A 564 19.88 8.86 9.19
N ALA A 565 19.22 9.15 8.06
CA ALA A 565 19.58 8.61 6.75
C ALA A 565 21.01 8.99 6.37
N VAL A 566 21.32 10.28 6.37
CA VAL A 566 22.65 10.78 6.01
C VAL A 566 23.72 10.24 6.95
N ARG A 567 23.50 10.25 8.28
CA ARG A 567 24.48 9.69 9.23
C ARG A 567 24.64 8.18 9.11
N GLY A 568 23.55 7.45 8.89
CA GLY A 568 23.56 6.00 8.70
C GLY A 568 24.29 5.59 7.42
N ALA A 569 24.22 6.43 6.38
CA ALA A 569 24.98 6.24 5.15
C ALA A 569 26.48 6.54 5.30
N GLN A 570 26.89 7.31 6.33
CA GLN A 570 28.27 7.76 6.54
C GLN A 570 28.94 8.29 5.26
N PRO A 571 28.40 9.35 4.62
CA PRO A 571 28.99 9.90 3.42
C PRO A 571 30.41 10.42 3.66
N ASP A 572 31.26 10.16 2.67
CA ASP A 572 32.63 10.69 2.57
C ASP A 572 32.60 12.12 2.02
N HIS A 573 31.59 12.44 1.22
CA HIS A 573 31.39 13.78 0.63
C HIS A 573 29.92 14.21 0.67
N VAL A 574 29.68 15.51 0.77
CA VAL A 574 28.36 16.14 0.72
C VAL A 574 28.37 17.26 -0.32
N ILE A 575 27.56 17.11 -1.37
CA ILE A 575 27.40 18.13 -2.41
C ILE A 575 26.02 18.76 -2.25
N GLY A 576 25.93 20.08 -2.07
CA GLY A 576 24.64 20.68 -1.81
C GLY A 576 24.50 22.18 -2.01
N ALA A 577 23.25 22.64 -2.08
CA ALA A 577 22.93 24.06 -2.02
C ALA A 577 23.11 24.60 -0.58
N VAL A 578 23.22 25.92 -0.44
CA VAL A 578 23.49 26.61 0.84
C VAL A 578 22.62 26.10 1.99
N LYS A 579 21.31 25.93 1.77
CA LYS A 579 20.40 25.41 2.81
C LYS A 579 20.75 23.99 3.26
N GLY A 580 21.06 23.11 2.31
CA GLY A 580 21.46 21.72 2.59
C GLY A 580 22.80 21.65 3.32
N LEU A 581 23.77 22.46 2.89
CA LEU A 581 25.09 22.54 3.54
C LEU A 581 25.01 23.12 4.95
N ALA A 582 24.16 24.12 5.16
CA ALA A 582 23.88 24.66 6.49
C ALA A 582 23.31 23.57 7.42
N ALA A 583 22.33 22.80 6.94
CA ALA A 583 21.80 21.66 7.69
C ALA A 583 22.90 20.62 7.99
N ALA A 584 23.71 20.24 7.00
CA ALA A 584 24.82 19.30 7.17
C ALA A 584 25.85 19.77 8.21
N ARG A 585 26.15 21.07 8.24
CA ARG A 585 27.08 21.67 9.21
C ARG A 585 26.49 21.70 10.61
N THR A 586 25.27 22.22 10.77
CA THR A 586 24.60 22.37 12.07
C THR A 586 24.28 21.02 12.70
N LEU A 587 23.88 20.05 11.89
CA LEU A 587 23.51 18.71 12.35
C LEU A 587 24.73 17.76 12.39
N GLY A 588 25.94 18.24 12.14
CA GLY A 588 27.17 17.45 12.22
C GLY A 588 27.13 16.20 11.35
N TRP A 589 26.73 16.34 10.09
CA TRP A 589 26.81 15.26 9.11
C TRP A 589 28.26 15.09 8.65
N PRO A 590 28.75 13.84 8.51
CA PRO A 590 30.12 13.56 8.08
C PRO A 590 30.32 13.92 6.60
N GLY A 591 31.59 13.99 6.20
CA GLY A 591 32.01 14.18 4.82
C GLY A 591 32.47 15.59 4.46
N THR A 592 33.34 15.67 3.45
CA THR A 592 33.85 16.93 2.89
C THR A 592 32.74 17.63 2.11
N ARG A 593 32.60 18.95 2.25
CA ARG A 593 31.47 19.69 1.69
C ARG A 593 31.85 20.47 0.43
N ILE A 594 31.06 20.29 -0.61
CA ILE A 594 31.16 21.02 -1.89
C ILE A 594 29.85 21.77 -2.13
N SER A 595 29.91 23.07 -2.41
CA SER A 595 28.71 23.85 -2.70
C SER A 595 28.33 23.81 -4.18
N THR A 596 27.03 23.89 -4.47
CA THR A 596 26.56 23.98 -5.87
C THR A 596 26.92 25.30 -6.54
N THR A 597 27.08 26.38 -5.75
CA THR A 597 27.39 27.73 -6.22
C THR A 597 28.60 28.30 -5.47
N PRO A 598 29.34 29.26 -6.05
CA PRO A 598 30.38 29.99 -5.33
C PRO A 598 29.83 30.68 -4.07
N LEU A 599 30.62 30.67 -3.00
CA LEU A 599 30.27 31.31 -1.73
C LEU A 599 31.27 32.41 -1.39
N SER A 600 30.84 33.42 -0.63
CA SER A 600 31.80 34.37 -0.05
C SER A 600 32.73 33.67 0.93
N ALA A 601 33.95 34.19 1.13
CA ALA A 601 34.93 33.59 2.05
C ALA A 601 34.37 33.36 3.46
N ALA A 602 33.56 34.31 3.96
CA ALA A 602 32.88 34.19 5.25
C ALA A 602 31.85 33.05 5.28
N ALA A 603 31.03 32.92 4.23
CA ALA A 603 30.03 31.86 4.13
C ALA A 603 30.66 30.48 3.92
N ALA A 604 31.70 30.38 3.10
CA ALA A 604 32.49 29.16 2.90
C ALA A 604 33.10 28.65 4.22
N THR A 605 33.75 29.54 4.97
CA THR A 605 34.31 29.24 6.29
C THR A 605 33.24 28.79 7.28
N ALA A 606 32.12 29.52 7.36
CA ALA A 606 31.03 29.19 8.29
C ALA A 606 30.42 27.80 8.00
N LEU A 607 30.25 27.46 6.72
CA LEU A 607 29.69 26.18 6.29
C LEU A 607 30.73 25.05 6.23
N GLY A 608 32.03 25.36 6.34
CA GLY A 608 33.11 24.40 6.17
C GLY A 608 33.12 23.82 4.77
N VAL A 609 33.02 24.69 3.76
CA VAL A 609 33.05 24.36 2.33
C VAL A 609 34.33 24.92 1.74
N GLU A 610 35.09 24.08 1.04
CA GLU A 610 36.36 24.47 0.43
C GLU A 610 36.23 24.72 -1.08
N LEU A 611 35.33 24.02 -1.75
CA LEU A 611 35.16 24.06 -3.20
C LEU A 611 33.68 24.21 -3.56
N CYS A 612 33.42 24.81 -4.73
CA CYS A 612 32.12 24.77 -5.38
C CYS A 612 32.16 23.98 -6.69
N LEU A 613 31.00 23.64 -7.25
CA LEU A 613 30.91 22.89 -8.51
C LEU A 613 31.62 23.59 -9.69
N ALA A 614 31.74 24.91 -9.69
CA ALA A 614 32.50 25.61 -10.72
C ALA A 614 34.01 25.26 -10.66
N ASP A 615 34.58 25.24 -9.45
CA ASP A 615 35.99 24.86 -9.24
C ASP A 615 36.23 23.40 -9.64
N VAL A 616 35.29 22.51 -9.28
CA VAL A 616 35.32 21.09 -9.67
C VAL A 616 35.31 20.95 -11.19
N VAL A 617 34.42 21.67 -11.89
CA VAL A 617 34.37 21.66 -13.36
C VAL A 617 35.68 22.14 -13.96
N ASP A 618 36.25 23.23 -13.46
CA ASP A 618 37.48 23.82 -14.01
C ASP A 618 38.67 22.84 -13.88
N LEU A 619 38.78 22.12 -12.76
CA LEU A 619 39.75 21.03 -12.59
C LEU A 619 39.48 19.86 -13.54
N GLY A 620 38.22 19.51 -13.74
CA GLY A 620 37.83 18.41 -14.60
C GLY A 620 38.08 18.65 -16.09
N ARG A 621 38.18 19.90 -16.54
CA ARG A 621 38.58 20.22 -17.93
C ARG A 621 40.00 19.81 -18.28
N VAL A 622 40.86 19.67 -17.27
CA VAL A 622 42.29 19.35 -17.43
C VAL A 622 42.66 18.01 -16.80
N THR A 623 41.68 17.26 -16.31
CA THR A 623 41.88 15.96 -15.66
C THR A 623 41.27 14.85 -16.52
N GLU A 624 41.94 13.71 -16.63
CA GLU A 624 41.39 12.54 -17.29
C GLU A 624 40.36 11.82 -16.41
N LEU A 625 39.37 11.20 -17.04
CA LEU A 625 38.39 10.38 -16.32
C LEU A 625 39.05 9.10 -15.80
N PRO A 626 38.71 8.66 -14.57
CA PRO A 626 39.14 7.34 -14.09
C PRO A 626 38.44 6.21 -14.88
N PRO A 627 38.91 4.95 -14.73
CA PRO A 627 38.23 3.79 -15.29
C PRO A 627 36.76 3.71 -14.87
N GLU A 628 35.90 3.20 -15.77
CA GLU A 628 34.48 2.98 -15.48
C GLU A 628 34.28 1.88 -14.43
N PRO A 629 33.24 1.99 -13.58
CA PRO A 629 32.93 0.97 -12.58
C PRO A 629 32.38 -0.31 -13.23
N ALA A 630 32.53 -1.43 -12.52
CA ALA A 630 31.95 -2.71 -12.90
C ALA A 630 30.42 -2.71 -12.72
N PRO A 631 29.68 -3.54 -13.47
CA PRO A 631 28.22 -3.62 -13.37
C PRO A 631 27.71 -3.98 -11.96
N ASP A 632 28.49 -4.75 -11.20
CA ASP A 632 28.13 -5.23 -9.87
C ASP A 632 28.58 -4.27 -8.76
N ASP A 633 29.30 -3.20 -9.08
CA ASP A 633 29.65 -2.15 -8.13
C ASP A 633 28.40 -1.42 -7.63
N VAL A 634 28.46 -0.95 -6.38
CA VAL A 634 27.37 -0.18 -5.78
C VAL A 634 27.31 1.19 -6.44
N ALA A 635 26.13 1.53 -6.97
CA ALA A 635 25.87 2.78 -7.66
C ALA A 635 25.17 3.80 -6.75
N ALA A 636 24.21 3.35 -5.95
CA ALA A 636 23.41 4.24 -5.12
C ALA A 636 22.91 3.59 -3.83
N ILE A 637 22.72 4.44 -2.81
CA ILE A 637 21.96 4.12 -1.59
C ILE A 637 20.78 5.08 -1.56
N LEU A 638 19.59 4.54 -1.84
CA LEU A 638 18.37 5.33 -1.89
C LEU A 638 17.59 5.11 -0.60
N PHE A 639 17.43 6.16 0.19
CA PHE A 639 16.61 6.13 1.40
C PHE A 639 15.16 6.36 1.02
N THR A 640 14.34 5.34 1.25
CA THR A 640 12.89 5.47 1.17
C THR A 640 12.36 5.82 2.54
N SER A 641 11.28 6.60 2.59
CA SER A 641 10.60 6.99 3.81
C SER A 641 9.81 5.86 4.46
N GLY A 642 10.30 4.62 4.36
CA GLY A 642 9.60 3.37 4.62
C GLY A 642 8.44 3.49 5.62
N SER A 643 7.27 3.01 5.21
CA SER A 643 5.98 3.20 5.90
C SER A 643 5.97 2.73 7.38
N THR A 644 6.90 1.85 7.76
CA THR A 644 6.95 1.15 9.05
C THR A 644 8.04 1.54 10.05
N GLY A 645 8.98 2.45 9.74
CA GLY A 645 10.13 2.63 10.64
C GLY A 645 11.19 3.65 10.21
N PRO A 646 12.38 3.65 10.86
CA PRO A 646 13.48 4.49 10.44
C PRO A 646 13.81 4.25 8.95
N ALA A 647 13.98 5.33 8.17
CA ALA A 647 14.29 5.25 6.75
C ALA A 647 15.43 4.26 6.47
N LYS A 648 15.15 3.25 5.65
CA LYS A 648 16.09 2.19 5.28
C LYS A 648 16.77 2.60 3.97
N GLY A 649 18.10 2.48 3.93
CA GLY A 649 18.87 2.69 2.71
C GLY A 649 18.82 1.43 1.86
N VAL A 650 18.24 1.52 0.67
CA VAL A 650 18.26 0.43 -0.31
C VAL A 650 19.50 0.58 -1.18
N VAL A 651 20.34 -0.44 -1.19
CA VAL A 651 21.58 -0.49 -1.98
C VAL A 651 21.26 -0.94 -3.39
N TYR A 652 21.65 -0.15 -4.38
CA TYR A 652 21.52 -0.45 -5.80
C TYR A 652 22.90 -0.56 -6.45
N ARG A 653 23.09 -1.62 -7.22
CA ARG A 653 24.24 -1.82 -8.13
C ARG A 653 23.99 -1.17 -9.49
N HIS A 654 25.05 -0.91 -10.25
CA HIS A 654 24.95 -0.34 -11.60
C HIS A 654 24.03 -1.17 -12.51
N GLU A 655 24.17 -2.49 -12.50
CA GLU A 655 23.36 -3.39 -13.32
C GLU A 655 21.87 -3.39 -12.97
N GLN A 656 21.53 -3.12 -11.71
CA GLN A 656 20.15 -3.07 -11.22
C GLN A 656 19.49 -1.79 -11.69
N LEU A 657 20.18 -0.65 -11.61
CA LEU A 657 19.68 0.60 -12.15
C LEU A 657 19.54 0.55 -13.68
N ALA A 658 20.48 -0.09 -14.37
CA ALA A 658 20.37 -0.34 -15.81
C ALA A 658 19.17 -1.25 -16.13
N ALA A 659 18.88 -2.26 -15.31
CA ALA A 659 17.68 -3.09 -15.44
C ALA A 659 16.40 -2.26 -15.35
N VAL A 660 16.33 -1.33 -14.39
CA VAL A 660 15.18 -0.43 -14.21
C VAL A 660 14.99 0.42 -15.47
N ARG A 661 16.05 1.02 -16.01
CA ARG A 661 15.99 1.75 -17.29
C ARG A 661 15.42 0.86 -18.40
N ASP A 662 15.95 -0.34 -18.58
CA ASP A 662 15.57 -1.24 -19.68
C ASP A 662 14.10 -1.67 -19.59
N VAL A 663 13.63 -1.99 -18.37
CA VAL A 663 12.23 -2.34 -18.12
C VAL A 663 11.30 -1.16 -18.41
N LEU A 664 11.66 0.04 -17.98
CA LEU A 664 10.84 1.24 -18.23
C LEU A 664 10.79 1.58 -19.72
N ALA A 665 11.94 1.54 -20.42
CA ALA A 665 12.02 1.75 -21.85
C ALA A 665 11.09 0.77 -22.61
N ALA A 666 11.19 -0.53 -22.29
CA ALA A 666 10.40 -1.55 -22.95
C ALA A 666 8.90 -1.45 -22.63
N ARG A 667 8.55 -1.20 -21.36
CA ARG A 667 7.14 -1.19 -20.92
C ARG A 667 6.36 -0.01 -21.48
N TYR A 668 7.00 1.15 -21.57
CA TYR A 668 6.35 2.40 -21.98
C TYR A 668 6.70 2.81 -23.41
N GLY A 669 7.58 2.06 -24.08
CA GLY A 669 8.04 2.37 -25.44
C GLY A 669 8.86 3.65 -25.52
N LEU A 670 9.57 4.00 -24.43
CA LEU A 670 10.32 5.26 -24.30
C LEU A 670 11.73 5.16 -24.91
N GLY A 671 12.17 6.22 -25.57
CA GLY A 671 13.52 6.36 -26.10
C GLY A 671 13.85 7.77 -26.60
N VAL A 672 14.80 7.85 -27.53
CA VAL A 672 15.21 9.11 -28.16
C VAL A 672 14.06 9.70 -28.95
N GLY A 673 13.81 10.99 -28.74
CA GLY A 673 12.70 11.74 -29.34
C GLY A 673 11.46 11.83 -28.43
N ASP A 674 11.37 11.01 -27.37
CA ASP A 674 10.26 11.11 -26.42
C ASP A 674 10.51 12.16 -25.34
N GLY A 675 9.42 12.79 -24.87
CA GLY A 675 9.41 13.71 -23.74
C GLY A 675 8.92 13.06 -22.45
N LEU A 676 9.68 13.22 -21.37
CA LEU A 676 9.35 12.76 -20.02
C LEU A 676 9.11 13.96 -19.10
N VAL A 677 7.85 14.20 -18.74
CA VAL A 677 7.47 15.19 -17.73
C VAL A 677 7.30 14.47 -16.39
N ALA A 678 8.17 14.76 -15.43
CA ALA A 678 8.19 14.06 -14.14
C ALA A 678 8.03 15.03 -12.96
N GLY A 679 6.89 14.93 -12.26
CA GLY A 679 6.63 15.65 -11.00
C GLY A 679 7.36 15.09 -9.78
N PHE A 680 8.12 14.01 -9.94
CA PHE A 680 8.98 13.44 -8.90
C PHE A 680 10.40 13.35 -9.43
N ALA A 681 11.33 14.05 -8.77
CA ALA A 681 12.67 14.30 -9.28
C ALA A 681 13.48 13.03 -9.62
N PRO A 682 13.40 11.92 -8.85
CA PRO A 682 14.03 10.66 -9.24
C PRO A 682 13.59 10.11 -10.62
N PHE A 683 12.35 10.33 -11.05
CA PHE A 683 11.91 9.94 -12.39
C PHE A 683 12.43 10.88 -13.48
N ALA A 684 12.56 12.18 -13.19
CA ALA A 684 13.20 13.13 -14.12
C ALA A 684 14.67 12.72 -14.41
N LEU A 685 15.36 12.19 -13.39
CA LEU A 685 16.75 11.74 -13.52
C LEU A 685 16.91 10.50 -14.44
N LEU A 686 15.85 9.72 -14.68
CA LEU A 686 15.86 8.57 -15.60
C LEU A 686 15.72 8.97 -17.07
N GLY A 687 15.17 10.15 -17.38
CA GLY A 687 15.00 10.62 -18.77
C GLY A 687 16.32 10.55 -19.57
N PRO A 688 17.41 11.14 -19.07
CA PRO A 688 18.72 11.06 -19.73
C PRO A 688 19.21 9.62 -19.98
N ALA A 689 19.01 8.70 -19.05
CA ALA A 689 19.37 7.29 -19.22
C ALA A 689 18.53 6.58 -20.29
N LEU A 690 17.27 6.98 -20.46
CA LEU A 690 16.38 6.48 -21.53
C LEU A 690 16.68 7.11 -22.89
N GLY A 691 17.39 8.24 -22.92
CA GLY A 691 17.58 9.07 -24.11
C GLY A 691 16.41 10.03 -24.36
N CYS A 692 15.48 10.15 -23.41
CA CYS A 692 14.33 11.04 -23.49
C CYS A 692 14.71 12.46 -23.04
N LEU A 693 14.05 13.45 -23.62
CA LEU A 693 13.99 14.80 -23.07
C LEU A 693 13.33 14.74 -21.69
N SER A 694 13.96 15.28 -20.64
CA SER A 694 13.36 15.36 -19.31
C SER A 694 12.95 16.77 -18.95
N VAL A 695 11.69 16.95 -18.53
CA VAL A 695 11.16 18.24 -18.08
C VAL A 695 10.76 18.16 -16.61
N THR A 696 11.30 19.08 -15.81
CA THR A 696 10.94 19.24 -14.40
C THR A 696 9.95 20.41 -14.26
N PRO A 697 8.70 20.16 -13.81
CA PRO A 697 7.69 21.21 -13.65
C PRO A 697 8.04 22.19 -12.50
N ASP A 698 7.45 23.39 -12.53
CA ASP A 698 7.57 24.36 -11.43
C ASP A 698 6.80 23.86 -10.21
N MET A 699 7.52 23.24 -9.28
CA MET A 699 6.98 22.73 -8.03
C MET A 699 8.04 22.68 -6.93
N ASP A 700 7.58 22.72 -5.67
CA ASP A 700 8.38 22.36 -4.52
C ASP A 700 8.23 20.85 -4.27
N VAL A 701 9.30 20.10 -4.52
CA VAL A 701 9.33 18.64 -4.29
C VAL A 701 9.13 18.25 -2.83
N THR A 702 9.38 19.15 -1.89
CA THR A 702 9.12 18.93 -0.45
C THR A 702 7.66 19.15 -0.08
N ALA A 703 6.87 19.74 -0.99
CA ALA A 703 5.45 19.96 -0.84
C ALA A 703 4.72 19.59 -2.14
N PRO A 704 4.49 18.29 -2.41
CA PRO A 704 3.90 17.81 -3.67
C PRO A 704 2.59 18.51 -4.07
N ARG A 705 1.81 19.00 -3.09
CA ARG A 705 0.63 19.86 -3.29
C ARG A 705 0.87 21.14 -4.09
N THR A 706 2.12 21.54 -4.28
CA THR A 706 2.51 22.70 -5.09
C THR A 706 2.54 22.40 -6.59
N LEU A 707 2.52 21.11 -6.98
CA LEU A 707 2.36 20.71 -8.37
C LEU A 707 0.92 20.98 -8.83
N THR A 708 0.73 22.06 -9.58
CA THR A 708 -0.59 22.42 -10.11
C THR A 708 -0.78 21.87 -11.53
N ALA A 709 -2.04 21.66 -11.94
CA ALA A 709 -2.37 21.30 -13.31
C ALA A 709 -1.79 22.31 -14.34
N ARG A 710 -1.72 23.60 -13.97
CA ARG A 710 -1.11 24.65 -14.80
C ARG A 710 0.40 24.45 -14.96
N ALA A 711 1.11 24.09 -13.88
CA ALA A 711 2.55 23.82 -13.92
C ALA A 711 2.85 22.57 -14.76
N VAL A 712 2.05 21.51 -14.64
CA VAL A 712 2.15 20.31 -15.49
C VAL A 712 1.92 20.67 -16.96
N ALA A 713 0.82 21.37 -17.27
CA ALA A 713 0.52 21.75 -18.65
C ALA A 713 1.60 22.66 -19.27
N ALA A 714 2.24 23.52 -18.47
CA ALA A 714 3.37 24.33 -18.93
C ALA A 714 4.62 23.48 -19.20
N ALA A 715 4.89 22.48 -18.37
CA ALA A 715 5.99 21.54 -18.58
C ALA A 715 5.78 20.65 -19.82
N VAL A 716 4.54 20.19 -20.06
CA VAL A 716 4.20 19.43 -21.28
C VAL A 716 4.41 20.29 -22.52
N ARG A 717 3.90 21.52 -22.56
CA ARG A 717 4.17 22.43 -23.69
C ARG A 717 5.65 22.67 -23.91
N ALA A 718 6.43 22.84 -22.85
CA ALA A 718 7.87 23.01 -22.97
C ALA A 718 8.60 21.75 -23.48
N ALA A 719 8.01 20.57 -23.28
CA ALA A 719 8.51 19.34 -23.90
C ALA A 719 8.18 19.30 -25.39
N ASP A 720 6.95 19.66 -25.77
CA ASP A 720 6.47 19.66 -27.16
C ASP A 720 7.16 20.74 -28.02
N ASP A 721 7.47 21.91 -27.42
CA ASP A 721 8.12 23.04 -28.10
C ASP A 721 9.65 22.89 -28.18
N ALA A 722 10.23 21.86 -27.55
CA ALA A 722 11.67 21.65 -27.54
C ALA A 722 12.16 21.19 -28.92
N PRO A 723 13.26 21.75 -29.45
CA PRO A 723 13.78 21.35 -30.76
C PRO A 723 14.11 19.84 -30.78
N GLU A 724 13.57 19.15 -31.78
CA GLU A 724 13.69 17.70 -31.99
C GLU A 724 15.16 17.23 -32.12
N ALA A 725 15.39 15.96 -31.76
CA ALA A 725 16.69 15.31 -31.66
C ALA A 725 17.23 14.72 -32.97
#